data_AF-A0A263BR88-F1
#
_entry.id   AF-A0A263BR88-F1
#
_cell.length_a   1.000
_cell.length_b   1.000
_cell.length_c   1.000
_cell.angle_alpha   90.00
_cell.angle_beta   90.00
_cell.angle_gamma   90.00
#
_symmetry.space_group_name_H-M   'P 1'
#
loop_
_entity.id
_entity.type
_entity.pdbx_description
1 polymer ?
#
loop_
_entity_poly.entity_id
_entity_poly.type
_entity_poly.pdbx_seq_one_letter_code
_entity_poly.pdbx_strand_id
1 'polypeptide(L)'
;MQQEKLTINGVNEKILYWQHSPERKSIETEALQYLQEVQQVRVAVMDEESLKQWKKIEGSILSVIATARFKRIKRVDSLIENWLQQAIKLNPSNEQANALLANISKKEVQLLFKDISFPRIRETDNRPGKKKVAEDIERLSSVYSERVVAIEKKVSLSNGYLHNEEMKPLLKQGVHLFAKLNAATKAYIDSLTGTFYTSVHIQEINDAIKEINEWKEQIVGLLPKEETGKGKSSALDELDKMIGLLEVKQKVRRLFYFLRYQMLRQNEGFHFQDDISLHMILTGNPGTGKTTLARLFAKIYYELGFLENENVVEVNRSHLVGGYVGQTEEKTMAVINKAEGGVLFIDEAYSLKREGQSGNDYGQTAIDTLVSAMTSSDYTGKFAVILAGYPEEMRQFIWANPGLRSRFPESNHIYLEDYSINELLEIAESVAEENDYFLAKDTKEALKSRIEKERVDESFGNARTVKNIILDAIYEKGAKLAKEDNKPSIADFTILHKDDFISENLDKNKPALEELNDLIGLPTIKQEMKKLHAFITMQAVRKARQLPTMPVHLHAVFTGNAGTGKTTVAKLYAKLLKETGYLKRGHLVVASRADLVAGYSGQTALKTRKKVREALGGVLFIDEAYALTSLTQADFGKEAIDTLVDEMTKHGENLVVVLAGYENEMSNLLTINAGIASRFQKHFYFPDYTSLELLTICENHASKFGYEIAEDAKEYLSKTFEERKPKGNGRFAINLIEETLQQQAIRIFENNDNNINDLSKEDFRNILQNSIEEDKDDNF
;
A
#
# COMPACT_ATOMS: atom_id res chain seq x y z
N MET A 1 28.96 -11.62 17.27
CA MET A 1 30.07 -10.70 16.96
C MET A 1 30.42 -9.96 18.23
N GLN A 2 31.70 -9.90 18.60
CA GLN A 2 32.17 -9.11 19.75
C GLN A 2 31.80 -7.63 19.51
N GLN A 3 31.05 -7.02 20.42
CA GLN A 3 30.84 -5.57 20.42
C GLN A 3 32.21 -4.90 20.62
N GLU A 4 32.74 -4.24 19.59
CA GLU A 4 33.86 -3.31 19.76
C GLU A 4 33.45 -2.28 20.82
N LYS A 5 34.21 -2.19 21.91
CA LYS A 5 33.97 -1.16 22.93
C LYS A 5 34.12 0.22 22.27
N LEU A 6 33.05 1.02 22.28
CA LEU A 6 33.09 2.40 21.79
C LEU A 6 34.18 3.18 22.53
N THR A 7 35.08 3.79 21.76
CA THR A 7 36.09 4.71 22.28
C THR A 7 35.70 6.15 21.95
N ILE A 8 36.06 7.08 22.84
CA ILE A 8 35.82 8.52 22.66
C ILE A 8 36.38 9.02 21.32
N ASN A 9 37.59 8.58 20.96
CA ASN A 9 38.22 8.94 19.68
C ASN A 9 37.46 8.39 18.47
N GLY A 10 37.06 7.11 18.51
CA GLY A 10 36.32 6.50 17.40
C GLY A 10 34.96 7.16 17.14
N VAL A 11 34.26 7.58 18.20
CA VAL A 11 32.98 8.30 18.05
C VAL A 11 33.19 9.72 17.52
N ASN A 12 34.24 10.43 17.97
CA ASN A 12 34.57 11.76 17.47
C ASN A 12 34.95 11.76 15.99
N GLU A 13 35.71 10.76 15.52
CA GLU A 13 36.02 10.58 14.09
C GLU A 13 34.75 10.37 13.25
N LYS A 14 33.80 9.57 13.77
CA LYS A 14 32.48 9.36 13.15
C LYS A 14 31.66 10.65 13.07
N ILE A 15 31.65 11.45 14.12
CA ILE A 15 30.97 12.76 14.14
C ILE A 15 31.58 13.70 13.10
N LEU A 16 32.91 13.81 13.08
CA LEU A 16 33.64 14.59 12.07
C LEU A 16 33.30 14.14 10.66
N TYR A 17 33.25 12.83 10.42
CA TYR A 17 32.86 12.26 9.13
C TYR A 17 31.44 12.68 8.72
N TRP A 18 30.46 12.61 9.61
CA TRP A 18 29.08 13.04 9.33
C TRP A 18 28.97 14.55 9.07
N GLN A 19 29.75 15.36 9.78
CA GLN A 19 29.81 16.81 9.57
C GLN A 19 30.36 17.18 8.18
N HIS A 20 31.34 16.44 7.67
CA HIS A 20 31.98 16.69 6.37
C HIS A 20 31.25 16.05 5.19
N SER A 21 30.39 15.04 5.43
CA SER A 21 29.62 14.36 4.38
C SER A 21 28.10 14.51 4.54
N PRO A 22 27.56 15.72 4.72
CA PRO A 22 26.20 15.91 5.23
C PRO A 22 25.08 15.63 4.20
N GLU A 23 25.42 15.27 2.96
CA GLU A 23 24.44 14.93 1.90
C GLU A 23 24.06 13.44 1.92
N ARG A 24 24.66 12.64 2.79
CA ARG A 24 24.40 11.20 2.86
C ARG A 24 23.09 10.93 3.60
N LYS A 25 22.15 10.27 2.91
CA LYS A 25 20.79 9.96 3.45
C LYS A 25 20.81 9.18 4.78
N SER A 26 21.80 8.31 5.00
CA SER A 26 21.88 7.44 6.18
C SER A 26 22.39 8.10 7.46
N ILE A 27 22.78 9.39 7.45
CA ILE A 27 23.40 10.02 8.63
C ILE A 27 22.44 10.06 9.82
N GLU A 28 21.16 10.39 9.59
CA GLU A 28 20.15 10.45 10.67
C GLU A 28 20.04 9.08 11.36
N THR A 29 19.92 7.99 10.57
CA THR A 29 19.89 6.61 11.07
C THR A 29 21.14 6.25 11.87
N GLU A 30 22.31 6.45 11.27
CA GLU A 30 23.58 6.03 11.87
C GLU A 30 23.83 6.81 13.16
N ALA A 31 23.54 8.11 13.17
CA ALA A 31 23.70 8.94 14.35
C ALA A 31 22.69 8.56 15.46
N LEU A 32 21.45 8.21 15.12
CA LEU A 32 20.46 7.71 16.09
C LEU A 32 20.90 6.38 16.73
N GLN A 33 21.44 5.44 15.94
CA GLN A 33 21.99 4.18 16.46
C GLN A 33 23.16 4.43 17.43
N TYR A 34 24.12 5.27 17.02
CA TYR A 34 25.25 5.64 17.87
C TYR A 34 24.83 6.41 19.12
N LEU A 35 23.78 7.24 19.05
CA LEU A 35 23.25 7.96 20.21
C LEU A 35 22.83 6.99 21.31
N GLN A 36 22.15 5.90 20.96
CA GLN A 36 21.71 4.89 21.93
C GLN A 36 22.90 4.21 22.61
N GLU A 37 23.90 3.79 21.83
CA GLU A 37 25.10 3.15 22.36
C GLU A 37 25.89 4.11 23.26
N VAL A 38 26.04 5.38 22.86
CA VAL A 38 26.70 6.42 23.66
C VAL A 38 25.95 6.70 24.95
N GLN A 39 24.61 6.73 24.93
CA GLN A 39 23.80 6.92 26.12
C GLN A 39 23.95 5.76 27.12
N GLN A 40 24.02 4.52 26.63
CA GLN A 40 24.28 3.35 27.47
C GLN A 40 25.68 3.41 28.11
N VAL A 41 26.72 3.73 27.32
CA VAL A 41 28.09 3.88 27.84
C VAL A 41 28.15 5.00 28.87
N ARG A 42 27.53 6.15 28.61
CA ARG A 42 27.50 7.30 29.53
C ARG A 42 26.90 6.94 30.89
N VAL A 43 25.83 6.14 30.93
CA VAL A 43 25.20 5.70 32.19
C VAL A 43 26.12 4.77 32.99
N ALA A 44 26.99 4.02 32.32
CA ALA A 44 27.94 3.11 32.95
C ALA A 44 29.26 3.77 33.40
N VAL A 45 29.53 5.02 33.01
CA VAL A 45 30.75 5.76 33.34
C VAL A 45 30.68 6.36 34.75
N MET A 46 31.68 6.08 35.58
CA MET A 46 31.73 6.55 36.98
C MET A 46 32.67 7.74 37.21
N ASP A 47 33.59 8.04 36.28
CA ASP A 47 34.54 9.15 36.42
C ASP A 47 34.00 10.47 35.83
N GLU A 48 34.19 11.57 36.55
CA GLU A 48 33.61 12.88 36.18
C GLU A 48 34.18 13.44 34.87
N GLU A 49 35.47 13.20 34.59
CA GLU A 49 36.13 13.74 33.41
C GLU A 49 35.64 13.06 32.12
N SER A 50 35.58 11.73 32.08
CA SER A 50 35.00 11.00 30.95
C SER A 50 33.50 11.26 30.84
N LEU A 51 32.77 11.39 31.95
CA LEU A 51 31.34 11.74 31.92
C LEU A 51 31.11 13.08 31.21
N LYS A 52 31.96 14.08 31.47
CA LYS A 52 31.90 15.39 30.80
C LYS A 52 32.22 15.28 29.30
N GLN A 53 33.18 14.43 28.92
CA GLN A 53 33.50 14.17 27.51
C GLN A 53 32.35 13.45 26.79
N TRP A 54 31.75 12.43 27.40
CA TRP A 54 30.61 11.71 26.82
C TRP A 54 29.35 12.59 26.67
N LYS A 55 29.08 13.50 27.63
CA LYS A 55 28.01 14.51 27.47
C LYS A 55 28.25 15.43 26.27
N LYS A 56 29.49 15.85 26.04
CA LYS A 56 29.84 16.65 24.85
C LYS A 56 29.61 15.86 23.56
N ILE A 57 30.05 14.61 23.51
CA ILE A 57 29.84 13.71 22.37
C ILE A 57 28.34 13.54 22.07
N GLU A 58 27.54 13.24 23.09
CA GLU A 58 26.09 13.11 22.94
C GLU A 58 25.45 14.39 22.39
N GLY A 59 25.84 15.55 22.92
CA GLY A 59 25.39 16.85 22.40
C GLY A 59 25.78 17.06 20.93
N SER A 60 26.97 16.64 20.53
CA SER A 60 27.41 16.68 19.14
C SER A 60 26.60 15.75 18.25
N ILE A 61 26.33 14.52 18.67
CA ILE A 61 25.50 13.57 17.91
C ILE A 61 24.08 14.12 17.73
N LEU A 62 23.46 14.65 18.79
CA LEU A 62 22.14 15.29 18.72
C LEU A 62 22.10 16.45 17.72
N SER A 63 23.17 17.25 17.65
CA SER A 63 23.27 18.34 16.68
C SER A 63 23.41 17.86 15.23
N VAL A 64 24.09 16.74 15.01
CA VAL A 64 24.19 16.08 13.70
C VAL A 64 22.82 15.53 13.27
N ILE A 65 22.11 14.85 14.17
CA ILE A 65 20.76 14.32 13.91
C ILE A 65 19.81 15.47 13.53
N ALA A 66 19.78 16.55 14.33
CA ALA A 66 18.93 17.71 14.06
C ALA A 66 19.25 18.36 12.70
N THR A 67 20.53 18.45 12.35
CA THR A 67 20.97 19.01 11.07
C THR A 67 20.57 18.11 9.90
N ALA A 68 20.77 16.80 10.02
CA ALA A 68 20.39 15.83 9.01
C ALA A 68 18.86 15.86 8.76
N ARG A 69 18.06 15.86 9.84
CA ARG A 69 16.60 15.94 9.75
C ARG A 69 16.15 17.26 9.12
N PHE A 70 16.69 18.40 9.55
CA PHE A 70 16.35 19.71 8.97
C PHE A 70 16.63 19.77 7.46
N LYS A 71 17.74 19.20 7.00
CA LYS A 71 18.06 19.10 5.57
C LYS A 71 17.08 18.20 4.80
N ARG A 72 16.66 17.08 5.42
CA ARG A 72 15.71 16.13 4.84
C ARG A 72 14.31 16.73 4.73
N ILE A 73 13.75 17.27 5.82
CA ILE A 73 12.36 17.75 5.87
C ILE A 73 12.19 19.22 5.43
N LYS A 74 13.29 19.99 5.38
CA LYS A 74 13.34 21.43 5.01
C LYS A 74 12.43 22.36 5.84
N ARG A 75 11.95 21.86 6.98
CA ARG A 75 11.10 22.55 7.98
C ARG A 75 11.61 22.25 9.38
N VAL A 76 11.11 23.00 10.37
CA VAL A 76 11.40 22.76 11.78
C VAL A 76 10.23 21.99 12.38
N ASP A 77 10.52 20.90 13.06
CA ASP A 77 9.55 20.11 13.83
C ASP A 77 9.98 20.01 15.31
N SER A 78 9.09 19.47 16.13
CA SER A 78 9.30 19.34 17.57
C SER A 78 10.52 18.48 17.94
N LEU A 79 10.91 17.52 17.11
CA LEU A 79 12.09 16.68 17.33
C LEU A 79 13.37 17.48 17.12
N ILE A 80 13.46 18.27 16.05
CA ILE A 80 14.58 19.18 15.81
C ILE A 80 14.76 20.13 16.99
N GLU A 81 13.68 20.75 17.46
CA GLU A 81 13.72 21.65 18.63
C GLU A 81 14.22 20.94 19.89
N ASN A 82 13.68 19.75 20.18
CA ASN A 82 14.04 18.98 21.36
C ASN A 82 15.51 18.54 21.33
N TRP A 83 16.00 18.00 20.21
CA TRP A 83 17.39 17.59 20.06
C TRP A 83 18.36 18.78 20.17
N LEU A 84 18.01 19.94 19.60
CA LEU A 84 18.83 21.15 19.71
C LEU A 84 18.88 21.69 21.13
N GLN A 85 17.74 21.70 21.84
CA GLN A 85 17.69 22.10 23.25
C GLN A 85 18.52 21.16 24.14
N GLN A 86 18.40 19.84 23.93
CA GLN A 86 19.22 18.85 24.63
C GLN A 86 20.71 18.99 24.31
N ALA A 87 21.05 19.21 23.03
CA ALA A 87 22.42 19.42 22.60
C ALA A 87 23.08 20.61 23.29
N ILE A 88 22.37 21.75 23.38
CA ILE A 88 22.86 22.96 24.09
C ILE A 88 22.93 22.72 25.60
N LYS A 89 21.94 22.03 26.18
CA LYS A 89 21.94 21.71 27.62
C LYS A 89 23.15 20.84 28.00
N LEU A 90 23.55 19.92 27.13
CA LEU A 90 24.71 19.05 27.33
C LEU A 90 26.04 19.74 27.00
N ASN A 91 26.06 20.58 25.96
CA ASN A 91 27.22 21.34 25.52
C ASN A 91 26.82 22.74 25.01
N PRO A 92 26.86 23.78 25.86
CA PRO A 92 26.48 25.15 25.46
C PRO A 92 27.33 25.73 24.33
N SER A 93 28.55 25.23 24.15
CA SER A 93 29.52 25.69 23.14
C SER A 93 29.43 24.89 21.83
N ASN A 94 28.37 24.10 21.60
CA ASN A 94 28.22 23.32 20.37
C ASN A 94 27.94 24.21 19.16
N GLU A 95 28.99 24.50 18.38
CA GLU A 95 28.93 25.35 17.18
C GLU A 95 27.88 24.93 16.16
N GLN A 96 27.70 23.62 15.94
CA GLN A 96 26.76 23.12 14.93
C GLN A 96 25.31 23.30 15.35
N ALA A 97 24.97 22.96 16.60
CA ALA A 97 23.62 23.19 17.15
C ALA A 97 23.28 24.69 17.11
N ASN A 98 24.25 25.51 17.47
CA ASN A 98 24.16 26.96 17.50
C ASN A 98 23.97 27.57 16.10
N ALA A 99 24.73 27.10 15.11
CA ALA A 99 24.60 27.52 13.72
C ALA A 99 23.23 27.13 13.12
N LEU A 100 22.74 25.92 13.41
CA LEU A 100 21.43 25.47 12.92
C LEU A 100 20.29 26.27 13.55
N LEU A 101 20.32 26.50 14.86
CA LEU A 101 19.34 27.35 15.55
C LEU A 101 19.36 28.78 15.05
N ALA A 102 20.54 29.34 14.75
CA ALA A 102 20.66 30.66 14.15
C ALA A 102 19.97 30.71 12.78
N ASN A 103 20.20 29.71 11.92
CA ASN A 103 19.54 29.62 10.62
C ASN A 103 18.01 29.46 10.73
N ILE A 104 17.53 28.63 11.66
CA ILE A 104 16.10 28.43 11.93
C ILE A 104 15.46 29.74 12.39
N SER A 105 16.02 30.37 13.43
CA SER A 105 15.45 31.57 14.03
C SER A 105 15.45 32.74 13.04
N LYS A 106 16.47 32.83 12.19
CA LYS A 106 16.55 33.82 11.11
C LYS A 106 15.45 33.65 10.07
N LYS A 107 15.15 32.40 9.69
CA LYS A 107 14.06 32.10 8.75
C LYS A 107 12.68 32.39 9.37
N GLU A 108 12.50 32.10 10.66
CA GLU A 108 11.30 32.50 11.41
C GLU A 108 11.12 34.01 11.39
N VAL A 109 12.18 34.78 11.68
CA VAL A 109 12.18 36.24 11.58
C VAL A 109 11.80 36.66 10.15
N GLN A 110 12.49 36.19 9.11
CA GLN A 110 12.17 36.55 7.71
C GLN A 110 10.68 36.34 7.34
N LEU A 111 10.11 35.18 7.68
CA LEU A 111 8.71 34.86 7.41
C LEU A 111 7.75 35.79 8.16
N LEU A 112 8.02 36.07 9.44
CA LEU A 112 7.18 36.93 10.27
C LEU A 112 7.09 38.35 9.74
N PHE A 113 8.18 38.88 9.19
CA PHE A 113 8.26 40.25 8.68
C PHE A 113 7.77 40.40 7.24
N LYS A 114 7.90 39.37 6.39
CA LYS A 114 7.41 39.39 5.00
C LYS A 114 5.90 39.68 4.93
N ASP A 115 5.14 39.09 5.86
CA ASP A 115 3.67 39.10 5.88
C ASP A 115 3.05 40.36 6.51
N ILE A 116 3.84 41.27 7.08
CA ILE A 116 3.33 42.52 7.66
C ILE A 116 2.84 43.42 6.53
N SER A 117 1.52 43.58 6.44
CA SER A 117 0.85 44.50 5.52
C SER A 117 -0.45 44.99 6.13
N PHE A 118 -0.83 46.22 5.78
CA PHE A 118 -2.03 46.86 6.30
C PHE A 118 -2.94 47.30 5.17
N PRO A 119 -4.28 47.13 5.32
CA PRO A 119 -5.23 47.68 4.36
C PRO A 119 -5.22 49.21 4.41
N ARG A 120 -5.51 49.87 3.28
CA ARG A 120 -5.57 51.34 3.20
C ARG A 120 -7.00 51.83 3.38
N ILE A 121 -7.18 52.84 4.23
CA ILE A 121 -8.44 53.58 4.34
C ILE A 121 -8.54 54.53 3.14
N ARG A 122 -9.53 54.37 2.27
CA ARG A 122 -9.72 55.29 1.13
C ARG A 122 -10.64 56.43 1.54
N GLU A 123 -10.36 57.63 1.05
CA GLU A 123 -11.24 58.78 1.28
C GLU A 123 -12.65 58.57 0.71
N THR A 124 -12.77 57.75 -0.33
CA THR A 124 -14.03 57.38 -1.01
C THR A 124 -14.88 56.35 -0.27
N ASP A 125 -14.35 55.71 0.78
CA ASP A 125 -15.09 54.67 1.52
C ASP A 125 -16.20 55.28 2.38
N ASN A 126 -17.34 54.58 2.49
CA ASN A 126 -18.43 55.01 3.37
C ASN A 126 -18.04 54.88 4.85
N ARG A 127 -18.73 55.61 5.75
CA ARG A 127 -18.45 55.59 7.20
C ARG A 127 -18.33 54.16 7.79
N PRO A 128 -19.24 53.22 7.49
CA PRO A 128 -19.12 51.83 7.96
C PRO A 128 -17.88 51.11 7.41
N GLY A 129 -17.53 51.31 6.15
CA GLY A 129 -16.34 50.73 5.51
C GLY A 129 -15.04 51.27 6.10
N LYS A 130 -14.98 52.58 6.34
CA LYS A 130 -13.84 53.21 7.03
C LYS A 130 -13.63 52.68 8.45
N LYS A 131 -14.72 52.47 9.18
CA LYS A 131 -14.69 51.87 10.52
C LYS A 131 -14.18 50.43 10.48
N LYS A 132 -14.71 49.62 9.55
CA LYS A 132 -14.29 48.22 9.36
C LYS A 132 -12.80 48.09 9.00
N VAL A 133 -12.30 48.93 8.09
CA VAL A 133 -10.87 48.93 7.73
C VAL A 133 -10.00 49.35 8.93
N ALA A 134 -10.44 50.30 9.75
CA ALA A 134 -9.72 50.69 10.96
C ALA A 134 -9.71 49.56 12.01
N GLU A 135 -10.83 48.87 12.23
CA GLU A 135 -10.90 47.69 13.10
C GLU A 135 -9.98 46.56 12.60
N ASP A 136 -9.88 46.36 11.28
CA ASP A 136 -8.94 45.41 10.67
C ASP A 136 -7.48 45.82 10.89
N ILE A 137 -7.14 47.12 10.79
CA ILE A 137 -5.80 47.64 11.10
C ILE A 137 -5.47 47.42 12.57
N GLU A 138 -6.37 47.72 13.50
CA GLU A 138 -6.19 47.53 14.94
C GLU A 138 -5.95 46.04 15.29
N ARG A 139 -6.76 45.15 14.69
CA ARG A 139 -6.62 43.70 14.85
C ARG A 139 -5.27 43.21 14.34
N LEU A 140 -4.90 43.57 13.11
CA LEU A 140 -3.63 43.15 12.50
C LEU A 140 -2.43 43.71 13.28
N SER A 141 -2.50 44.98 13.69
CA SER A 141 -1.45 45.65 14.46
C SER A 141 -1.22 45.00 15.81
N SER A 142 -2.29 44.59 16.51
CA SER A 142 -2.20 43.84 17.77
C SER A 142 -1.55 42.46 17.58
N VAL A 143 -1.96 41.70 16.55
CA VAL A 143 -1.37 40.39 16.23
C VAL A 143 0.12 40.52 15.89
N TYR A 144 0.50 41.52 15.07
CA TYR A 144 1.89 41.74 14.72
C TYR A 144 2.71 42.22 15.92
N SER A 145 2.15 43.06 16.80
CA SER A 145 2.80 43.50 18.04
C SER A 145 3.14 42.32 18.95
N GLU A 146 2.20 41.41 19.20
CA GLU A 146 2.44 40.20 20.01
C GLU A 146 3.55 39.32 19.44
N ARG A 147 3.55 39.14 18.11
CA ARG A 147 4.62 38.39 17.42
C ARG A 147 5.98 39.03 17.62
N VAL A 148 6.09 40.36 17.50
CA VAL A 148 7.36 41.08 17.69
C VAL A 148 7.85 40.97 19.13
N VAL A 149 6.96 41.08 20.12
CA VAL A 149 7.31 40.89 21.55
C VAL A 149 7.81 39.46 21.83
N ALA A 150 7.17 38.45 21.24
CA ALA A 150 7.61 37.07 21.38
C ALA A 150 9.04 36.85 20.83
N ILE A 151 9.35 37.47 19.68
CA ILE A 151 10.70 37.44 19.09
C ILE A 151 11.69 38.19 19.97
N GLU A 152 11.36 39.40 20.44
CA GLU A 152 12.23 40.20 21.31
C GLU A 152 12.63 39.41 22.57
N LYS A 153 11.66 38.69 23.17
CA LYS A 153 11.91 37.83 24.33
C LYS A 153 12.82 36.65 23.99
N LYS A 154 12.60 35.97 22.86
CA LYS A 154 13.49 34.88 22.38
C LYS A 154 14.92 35.38 22.13
N VAL A 155 15.07 36.54 21.48
CA VAL A 155 16.37 37.19 21.19
C VAL A 155 17.09 37.59 22.48
N SER A 156 16.35 38.07 23.48
CA SER A 156 16.90 38.51 24.77
C SER A 156 17.39 37.36 25.65
N LEU A 157 16.75 36.18 25.56
CA LEU A 157 17.13 34.98 26.31
C LEU A 157 18.26 34.17 25.66
N SER A 158 18.53 34.40 24.37
CA SER A 158 19.62 33.73 23.66
C SER A 158 20.95 34.43 23.91
N ASN A 159 21.84 33.81 24.69
CA ASN A 159 23.19 34.34 24.97
C ASN A 159 24.18 34.19 23.78
N GLY A 160 23.72 33.96 22.54
CA GLY A 160 24.67 33.79 21.43
C GLY A 160 24.16 33.71 19.99
N TYR A 161 22.86 33.78 19.69
CA TYR A 161 22.39 33.30 18.37
C TYR A 161 21.66 34.33 17.50
N LEU A 162 21.02 35.32 18.12
CA LEU A 162 20.47 36.52 17.46
C LEU A 162 21.16 37.80 17.95
N HIS A 163 22.34 37.65 18.57
CA HIS A 163 23.10 38.75 19.13
C HIS A 163 23.82 39.55 18.02
N ASN A 164 23.06 40.03 17.04
CA ASN A 164 23.45 41.20 16.30
C ASN A 164 23.11 42.38 17.23
N GLU A 165 24.11 43.14 17.70
CA GLU A 165 23.86 44.29 18.59
C GLU A 165 22.84 45.27 18.00
N GLU A 166 22.70 45.28 16.67
CA GLU A 166 21.78 46.10 15.90
C GLU A 166 20.32 45.58 15.90
N MET A 167 20.07 44.28 16.11
CA MET A 167 18.71 43.69 16.03
C MET A 167 17.85 43.96 17.28
N LYS A 168 18.46 43.93 18.48
CA LYS A 168 17.77 44.21 19.75
C LYS A 168 17.10 45.61 19.78
N PRO A 169 17.79 46.72 19.42
CA PRO A 169 17.18 48.05 19.43
C PRO A 169 16.08 48.16 18.36
N LEU A 170 16.24 47.55 17.19
CA LEU A 170 15.23 47.55 16.14
C LEU A 170 13.95 46.81 16.56
N LEU A 171 14.05 45.65 17.22
CA LEU A 171 12.86 44.94 17.71
C LEU A 171 12.09 45.75 18.77
N LYS A 172 12.81 46.43 19.68
CA LYS A 172 12.20 47.36 20.65
C LYS A 172 11.52 48.55 19.97
N GLN A 173 12.13 49.11 18.93
CA GLN A 173 11.52 50.14 18.11
C GLN A 173 10.21 49.66 17.48
N GLY A 174 10.19 48.43 16.96
CA GLY A 174 8.99 47.80 16.40
C GLY A 174 7.81 47.76 17.38
N VAL A 175 8.04 47.35 18.62
CA VAL A 175 7.01 47.33 19.67
C VAL A 175 6.39 48.73 19.86
N HIS A 176 7.22 49.78 19.87
CA HIS A 176 6.74 51.16 19.98
C HIS A 176 5.96 51.61 18.73
N LEU A 177 6.39 51.22 17.53
CA LEU A 177 5.71 51.58 16.28
C LEU A 177 4.31 50.98 16.18
N PHE A 178 4.13 49.71 16.55
CA PHE A 178 2.80 49.09 16.59
C PHE A 178 1.92 49.69 17.70
N ALA A 179 2.50 50.06 18.84
CA ALA A 179 1.75 50.78 19.89
C ALA A 179 1.25 52.15 19.41
N LYS A 180 2.08 52.89 18.66
CA LYS A 180 1.71 54.16 18.02
C LYS A 180 0.58 53.97 17.00
N LEU A 181 0.67 52.93 16.15
CA LEU A 181 -0.39 52.61 15.19
C LEU A 181 -1.71 52.24 15.88
N ASN A 182 -1.66 51.43 16.94
CA ASN A 182 -2.85 51.09 17.74
C ASN A 182 -3.48 52.34 18.37
N ALA A 183 -2.68 53.24 18.93
CA ALA A 183 -3.18 54.49 19.52
C ALA A 183 -3.84 55.40 18.47
N ALA A 184 -3.21 55.57 17.30
CA ALA A 184 -3.77 56.36 16.19
C ALA A 184 -5.07 55.75 15.64
N THR A 185 -5.11 54.42 15.51
CA THR A 185 -6.28 53.70 15.01
C THR A 185 -7.45 53.78 15.98
N LYS A 186 -7.19 53.68 17.29
CA LYS A 186 -8.21 53.83 18.32
C LYS A 186 -8.77 55.26 18.40
N ALA A 187 -7.89 56.26 18.35
CA ALA A 187 -8.30 57.67 18.27
C ALA A 187 -9.18 57.94 17.03
N TYR A 188 -8.86 57.32 15.89
CA TYR A 188 -9.69 57.39 14.69
C TYR A 188 -11.07 56.74 14.88
N ILE A 189 -11.14 55.53 15.44
CA ILE A 189 -12.40 54.83 15.72
C ILE A 189 -13.29 55.66 16.67
N ASP A 190 -12.69 56.25 17.71
CA ASP A 190 -13.39 57.12 18.66
C ASP A 190 -13.87 58.41 17.97
N SER A 191 -13.07 59.00 17.07
CA SER A 191 -13.43 60.20 16.31
C SER A 191 -14.62 60.01 15.36
N LEU A 192 -14.87 58.77 14.88
CA LEU A 192 -16.02 58.44 14.04
C LEU A 192 -17.37 58.57 14.78
N THR A 193 -17.34 58.66 16.12
CA THR A 193 -18.52 58.88 16.97
C THR A 193 -18.76 60.36 17.33
N GLY A 194 -17.77 61.24 17.12
CA GLY A 194 -17.81 62.67 17.42
C GLY A 194 -18.02 63.58 16.19
N THR A 195 -18.16 64.90 16.40
CA THR A 195 -18.58 65.85 15.36
C THR A 195 -17.48 66.42 14.45
N PHE A 196 -16.17 66.32 14.75
CA PHE A 196 -15.10 66.83 13.85
C PHE A 196 -13.76 66.08 14.03
N TYR A 197 -12.92 66.11 12.97
CA TYR A 197 -11.51 65.65 12.84
C TYR A 197 -11.19 64.27 12.23
N THR A 198 -11.90 63.85 11.18
CA THR A 198 -11.60 62.58 10.47
C THR A 198 -10.28 62.56 9.67
N SER A 199 -9.79 63.70 9.15
CA SER A 199 -8.65 63.74 8.22
C SER A 199 -7.28 63.68 8.90
N VAL A 200 -7.13 64.31 10.07
CA VAL A 200 -5.87 64.33 10.85
C VAL A 200 -5.51 62.92 11.32
N HIS A 201 -6.49 62.18 11.85
CA HIS A 201 -6.28 60.82 12.32
C HIS A 201 -5.98 59.80 11.21
N ILE A 202 -6.52 59.99 9.99
CA ILE A 202 -6.14 59.17 8.83
C ILE A 202 -4.67 59.42 8.46
N GLN A 203 -4.23 60.67 8.56
CA GLN A 203 -2.84 61.03 8.30
C GLN A 203 -1.91 60.42 9.35
N GLU A 204 -2.27 60.45 10.64
CA GLU A 204 -1.53 59.79 11.73
C GLU A 204 -1.41 58.27 11.53
N ILE A 205 -2.49 57.60 11.07
CA ILE A 205 -2.46 56.16 10.74
C ILE A 205 -1.51 55.90 9.57
N ASN A 206 -1.60 56.70 8.50
CA ASN A 206 -0.74 56.52 7.32
C ASN A 206 0.74 56.75 7.66
N ASP A 207 1.04 57.75 8.48
CA ASP A 207 2.41 58.03 8.95
C ASP A 207 2.95 56.88 9.81
N ALA A 208 2.14 56.34 10.73
CA ALA A 208 2.52 55.16 11.51
C ALA A 208 2.74 53.91 10.64
N ILE A 209 1.90 53.67 9.64
CA ILE A 209 2.08 52.58 8.67
C ILE A 209 3.36 52.78 7.85
N LYS A 210 3.68 54.02 7.47
CA LYS A 210 4.91 54.35 6.74
C LYS A 210 6.14 54.06 7.58
N GLU A 211 6.17 54.50 8.84
CA GLU A 211 7.27 54.21 9.78
C GLU A 211 7.45 52.70 10.00
N ILE A 212 6.35 51.93 10.09
CA ILE A 212 6.41 50.46 10.19
C ILE A 212 7.00 49.83 8.92
N ASN A 213 6.69 50.36 7.72
CA ASN A 213 7.27 49.86 6.47
C ASN A 213 8.77 50.17 6.38
N GLU A 214 9.20 51.37 6.77
CA GLU A 214 10.62 51.75 6.82
C GLU A 214 11.40 50.88 7.82
N TRP A 215 10.83 50.65 9.01
CA TRP A 215 11.38 49.73 10.00
C TRP A 215 11.45 48.28 9.50
N LYS A 216 10.42 47.82 8.79
CA LYS A 216 10.40 46.50 8.14
C LYS A 216 11.54 46.39 7.14
N GLU A 217 11.76 47.41 6.29
CA GLU A 217 12.87 47.42 5.34
C GLU A 217 14.24 47.38 6.02
N GLN A 218 14.42 48.07 7.16
CA GLN A 218 15.65 48.01 7.94
C GLN A 218 15.93 46.60 8.49
N ILE A 219 14.92 45.95 9.08
CA ILE A 219 15.07 44.57 9.57
C ILE A 219 15.33 43.60 8.42
N VAL A 220 14.62 43.74 7.30
CA VAL A 220 14.83 42.90 6.11
C VAL A 220 16.22 43.14 5.50
N GLY A 221 16.75 44.36 5.54
CA GLY A 221 18.09 44.71 5.05
C GLY A 221 19.23 44.14 5.88
N LEU A 222 19.03 43.94 7.19
CA LEU A 222 19.97 43.25 8.07
C LEU A 222 19.96 41.72 7.91
N LEU A 223 18.94 41.18 7.23
CA LEU A 223 18.88 39.78 6.88
C LEU A 223 19.65 39.59 5.55
N PRO A 224 20.59 38.64 5.47
CA PRO A 224 21.27 38.38 4.21
C PRO A 224 20.26 38.00 3.14
N LYS A 225 20.46 38.57 1.96
CA LYS A 225 19.62 38.36 0.79
C LYS A 225 19.45 36.86 0.56
N GLU A 226 18.20 36.42 0.45
CA GLU A 226 17.92 35.08 -0.07
C GLU A 226 18.65 34.93 -1.41
N GLU A 227 19.31 33.79 -1.62
CA GLU A 227 19.51 33.27 -2.97
C GLU A 227 18.11 32.96 -3.54
N THR A 228 17.39 34.01 -3.91
CA THR A 228 16.13 33.89 -4.62
C THR A 228 16.44 33.29 -5.99
N GLY A 229 16.08 32.02 -6.19
CA GLY A 229 15.85 31.50 -7.54
C GLY A 229 16.67 30.30 -8.03
N LYS A 230 16.90 29.27 -7.20
CA LYS A 230 16.93 27.87 -7.69
C LYS A 230 15.83 27.06 -6.99
N GLY A 231 14.60 27.52 -7.14
CA GLY A 231 13.50 27.18 -6.22
C GLY A 231 12.47 26.17 -6.72
N LYS A 232 12.54 25.68 -7.96
CA LYS A 232 11.79 24.49 -8.38
C LYS A 232 12.80 23.47 -8.86
N SER A 233 12.83 22.31 -8.20
CA SER A 233 13.44 21.09 -8.76
C SER A 233 12.83 20.92 -10.15
N SER A 234 13.63 20.87 -11.22
CA SER A 234 13.08 20.61 -12.55
C SER A 234 12.40 19.23 -12.54
N ALA A 235 11.43 19.00 -13.41
CA ALA A 235 10.89 17.67 -13.64
C ALA A 235 12.02 16.64 -13.94
N LEU A 236 13.09 17.04 -14.63
CA LEU A 236 14.24 16.13 -14.84
C LEU A 236 14.97 15.77 -13.54
N ASP A 237 15.06 16.69 -12.57
CA ASP A 237 15.67 16.39 -11.27
C ASP A 237 14.80 15.42 -10.45
N GLU A 238 13.47 15.49 -10.61
CA GLU A 238 12.55 14.54 -9.99
C GLU A 238 12.63 13.16 -10.65
N LEU A 239 12.74 13.12 -11.97
CA LEU A 239 13.00 11.89 -12.72
C LEU A 239 14.28 11.20 -12.21
N ASP A 240 15.33 11.97 -11.95
CA ASP A 240 16.60 11.42 -11.48
C ASP A 240 16.53 10.84 -10.08
N LYS A 241 15.69 11.42 -9.20
CA LYS A 241 15.44 10.92 -7.85
C LYS A 241 14.62 9.63 -7.82
N MET A 242 13.85 9.32 -8.86
CA MET A 242 13.09 8.07 -8.91
C MET A 242 14.06 6.88 -8.87
N ILE A 243 13.75 5.85 -8.09
CA ILE A 243 14.60 4.65 -7.98
C ILE A 243 14.45 3.82 -9.26
N GLY A 244 15.57 3.31 -9.78
CA GLY A 244 15.58 2.41 -10.95
C GLY A 244 15.13 3.03 -12.27
N LEU A 245 14.35 2.27 -13.06
CA LEU A 245 13.68 2.71 -14.29
C LEU A 245 14.62 3.27 -15.37
N LEU A 246 15.81 2.69 -15.52
CA LEU A 246 16.89 3.26 -16.35
C LEU A 246 16.46 3.51 -17.80
N GLU A 247 15.79 2.55 -18.43
CA GLU A 247 15.29 2.69 -19.81
C GLU A 247 14.18 3.74 -19.93
N VAL A 248 13.24 3.75 -18.97
CA VAL A 248 12.15 4.73 -18.91
C VAL A 248 12.72 6.14 -18.75
N LYS A 249 13.70 6.34 -17.86
CA LYS A 249 14.38 7.63 -17.66
C LYS A 249 15.02 8.13 -18.95
N GLN A 250 15.71 7.26 -19.69
CA GLN A 250 16.29 7.64 -20.98
C GLN A 250 15.22 8.04 -22.00
N LYS A 251 14.12 7.28 -22.08
CA LYS A 251 13.00 7.57 -22.98
C LYS A 251 12.32 8.90 -22.62
N VAL A 252 12.04 9.14 -21.34
CA VAL A 252 11.46 10.39 -20.83
C VAL A 252 12.37 11.57 -21.14
N ARG A 253 13.69 11.44 -20.96
CA ARG A 253 14.66 12.50 -21.31
C ARG A 253 14.65 12.82 -22.80
N ARG A 254 14.63 11.81 -23.67
CA ARG A 254 14.53 12.03 -25.13
C ARG A 254 13.25 12.76 -25.48
N LEU A 255 12.11 12.37 -24.90
CA LEU A 255 10.83 13.04 -25.10
C LEU A 255 10.86 14.49 -24.58
N PHE A 256 11.42 14.74 -23.39
CA PHE A 256 11.57 16.08 -22.83
C PHE A 256 12.35 17.00 -23.76
N TYR A 257 13.51 16.56 -24.25
CA TYR A 257 14.33 17.38 -25.15
C TYR A 257 13.67 17.57 -26.52
N PHE A 258 12.94 16.57 -27.02
CA PHE A 258 12.14 16.71 -28.23
C PHE A 258 11.05 17.78 -28.06
N LEU A 259 10.24 17.71 -26.99
CA LEU A 259 9.18 18.68 -26.70
C LEU A 259 9.74 20.09 -26.50
N ARG A 260 10.87 20.21 -25.78
CA ARG A 260 11.58 21.48 -25.60
C ARG A 260 12.04 22.06 -26.93
N TYR A 261 12.61 21.23 -27.81
CA TYR A 261 13.02 21.67 -29.15
C TYR A 261 11.81 22.17 -29.96
N GLN A 262 10.68 21.48 -29.90
CA GLN A 262 9.47 21.92 -30.60
C GLN A 262 8.92 23.24 -30.06
N MET A 263 8.92 23.43 -28.74
CA MET A 263 8.54 24.69 -28.10
C MET A 263 9.44 25.85 -28.56
N LEU A 264 10.75 25.64 -28.64
CA LEU A 264 11.67 26.64 -29.18
C LEU A 264 11.36 26.97 -30.65
N ARG A 265 11.03 25.97 -31.47
CA ARG A 265 10.63 26.20 -32.87
C ARG A 265 9.34 27.02 -32.99
N GLN A 266 8.35 26.75 -32.15
CA GLN A 266 7.10 27.53 -32.15
C GLN A 266 7.34 28.99 -31.76
N ASN A 267 8.18 29.23 -30.75
CA ASN A 267 8.52 30.59 -30.32
C ASN A 267 9.23 31.40 -31.42
N GLU A 268 10.00 30.72 -32.27
CA GLU A 268 10.64 31.31 -33.46
C GLU A 268 9.68 31.42 -34.67
N GLY A 269 8.40 31.05 -34.51
CA GLY A 269 7.37 31.21 -35.55
C GLY A 269 7.30 30.08 -36.58
N PHE A 270 7.97 28.95 -36.38
CA PHE A 270 7.83 27.79 -37.26
C PHE A 270 6.50 27.06 -36.99
N HIS A 271 5.75 26.78 -38.06
CA HIS A 271 4.49 26.02 -37.98
C HIS A 271 4.73 24.50 -38.13
N PHE A 272 3.84 23.72 -37.53
CA PHE A 272 3.76 22.27 -37.70
C PHE A 272 2.59 21.90 -38.60
N GLN A 273 2.73 20.81 -39.38
CA GLN A 273 1.62 20.24 -40.15
C GLN A 273 0.74 19.32 -39.29
N ASP A 274 1.35 18.67 -38.29
CA ASP A 274 0.67 17.76 -37.36
C ASP A 274 0.81 18.28 -35.92
N ASP A 275 -0.27 18.19 -35.13
CA ASP A 275 -0.25 18.50 -33.70
C ASP A 275 0.60 17.48 -32.93
N ILE A 276 1.34 17.97 -31.93
CA ILE A 276 2.14 17.11 -31.05
C ILE A 276 1.19 16.36 -30.12
N SER A 277 1.03 15.05 -30.30
CA SER A 277 0.25 14.23 -29.36
C SER A 277 0.95 14.14 -28.01
N LEU A 278 0.30 14.69 -26.99
CA LEU A 278 0.68 14.57 -25.58
C LEU A 278 0.05 13.33 -24.91
N HIS A 279 -0.82 12.61 -25.62
CA HIS A 279 -1.49 11.43 -25.07
C HIS A 279 -0.54 10.25 -24.96
N MET A 280 -0.62 9.51 -23.86
CA MET A 280 0.38 8.51 -23.46
C MET A 280 -0.25 7.22 -22.95
N ILE A 281 0.46 6.10 -23.13
CA ILE A 281 0.12 4.81 -22.51
C ILE A 281 1.24 4.39 -21.58
N LEU A 282 0.89 4.09 -20.32
CA LEU A 282 1.79 3.55 -19.31
C LEU A 282 1.40 2.10 -18.99
N THR A 283 2.26 1.15 -19.33
CA THR A 283 2.03 -0.28 -19.07
C THR A 283 2.99 -0.82 -18.03
N GLY A 284 2.57 -1.83 -17.27
CA GLY A 284 3.42 -2.52 -16.30
C GLY A 284 2.63 -3.06 -15.11
N ASN A 285 3.28 -3.84 -14.27
CA ASN A 285 2.66 -4.45 -13.09
C ASN A 285 2.24 -3.43 -12.02
N PRO A 286 1.45 -3.81 -11.01
CA PRO A 286 1.03 -2.90 -9.95
C PRO A 286 2.27 -2.45 -9.18
N GLY A 287 2.32 -1.17 -8.79
CA GLY A 287 3.43 -0.63 -8.00
C GLY A 287 4.73 -0.39 -8.77
N THR A 288 4.76 -0.44 -10.11
CA THR A 288 5.93 -0.05 -10.93
C THR A 288 6.11 1.47 -11.10
N GLY A 289 5.18 2.28 -10.57
CA GLY A 289 5.29 3.75 -10.58
C GLY A 289 4.50 4.47 -11.68
N LYS A 290 3.51 3.82 -12.33
CA LYS A 290 2.68 4.42 -13.39
C LYS A 290 2.07 5.78 -13.00
N THR A 291 1.39 5.84 -11.86
CA THR A 291 0.78 7.08 -11.35
C THR A 291 1.84 8.16 -11.03
N THR A 292 2.97 7.76 -10.45
CA THR A 292 4.09 8.67 -10.17
C THR A 292 4.65 9.27 -11.46
N LEU A 293 4.81 8.45 -12.50
CA LEU A 293 5.29 8.89 -13.80
C LEU A 293 4.27 9.80 -14.51
N ALA A 294 2.97 9.57 -14.36
CA ALA A 294 1.93 10.44 -14.90
C ALA A 294 1.99 11.86 -14.30
N ARG A 295 2.20 11.97 -12.98
CA ARG A 295 2.41 13.28 -12.31
C ARG A 295 3.68 13.97 -12.79
N LEU A 296 4.74 13.20 -13.03
CA LEU A 296 5.96 13.73 -13.63
C LEU A 296 5.71 14.31 -15.03
N PHE A 297 4.94 13.62 -15.87
CA PHE A 297 4.59 14.13 -17.20
C PHE A 297 3.75 15.40 -17.14
N ALA A 298 2.78 15.50 -16.22
CA ALA A 298 2.02 16.73 -16.01
C ALA A 298 2.95 17.91 -15.70
N LYS A 299 3.95 17.69 -14.84
CA LYS A 299 4.96 18.68 -14.51
C LYS A 299 5.85 19.03 -15.71
N ILE A 300 6.28 18.04 -16.50
CA ILE A 300 7.05 18.27 -17.75
C ILE A 300 6.25 19.15 -18.72
N TYR A 301 4.98 18.83 -18.94
CA TYR A 301 4.14 19.56 -19.87
C TYR A 301 3.87 21.00 -19.40
N TYR A 302 3.67 21.20 -18.10
CA TYR A 302 3.57 22.52 -17.49
C TYR A 302 4.88 23.33 -17.59
N GLU A 303 6.02 22.74 -17.24
CA GLU A 303 7.35 23.39 -17.31
C GLU A 303 7.69 23.84 -18.74
N LEU A 304 7.25 23.10 -19.75
CA LEU A 304 7.47 23.41 -21.17
C LEU A 304 6.37 24.30 -21.77
N GLY A 305 5.31 24.64 -21.00
CA GLY A 305 4.23 25.52 -21.46
C GLY A 305 3.21 24.87 -22.39
N PHE A 306 3.17 23.54 -22.48
CA PHE A 306 2.14 22.81 -23.26
C PHE A 306 0.81 22.70 -22.52
N LEU A 307 0.82 22.78 -21.18
CA LEU A 307 -0.35 22.74 -20.31
C LEU A 307 -0.30 23.90 -19.31
N GLU A 308 -1.46 24.40 -18.90
CA GLU A 308 -1.57 25.57 -18.03
C GLU A 308 -1.19 25.29 -16.56
N ASN A 309 -1.31 24.03 -16.13
CA ASN A 309 -1.04 23.61 -14.75
C ASN A 309 -0.50 22.17 -14.69
N GLU A 310 0.09 21.81 -13.54
CA GLU A 310 0.65 20.47 -13.28
C GLU A 310 -0.38 19.48 -12.66
N ASN A 311 -1.69 19.79 -12.73
CA ASN A 311 -2.71 18.98 -12.08
C ASN A 311 -2.91 17.64 -12.81
N VAL A 312 -3.09 16.58 -12.03
CA VAL A 312 -3.48 15.26 -12.53
C VAL A 312 -4.83 14.87 -11.95
N VAL A 313 -5.80 14.63 -12.82
CA VAL A 313 -7.10 14.08 -12.45
C VAL A 313 -7.03 12.57 -12.62
N GLU A 314 -6.94 11.84 -11.51
CA GLU A 314 -6.87 10.39 -11.48
C GLU A 314 -8.28 9.78 -11.42
N VAL A 315 -8.60 8.91 -12.37
CA VAL A 315 -9.91 8.24 -12.46
C VAL A 315 -9.76 6.77 -12.82
N ASN A 316 -10.84 6.02 -12.60
CA ASN A 316 -11.01 4.64 -13.01
C ASN A 316 -12.41 4.47 -13.65
N ARG A 317 -12.78 3.23 -14.05
CA ARG A 317 -14.08 2.94 -14.67
C ARG A 317 -15.29 3.50 -13.91
N SER A 318 -15.33 3.43 -12.58
CA SER A 318 -16.53 3.85 -11.81
C SER A 318 -16.76 5.36 -11.86
N HIS A 319 -15.70 6.14 -12.11
CA HIS A 319 -15.80 7.59 -12.26
C HIS A 319 -16.31 8.00 -13.64
N LEU A 320 -15.99 7.22 -14.68
CA LEU A 320 -16.34 7.51 -16.07
C LEU A 320 -17.71 6.96 -16.45
N VAL A 321 -18.06 5.76 -15.98
CA VAL A 321 -19.25 5.03 -16.43
C VAL A 321 -20.45 5.26 -15.49
N GLY A 322 -21.61 5.59 -16.07
CA GLY A 322 -22.89 5.75 -15.39
C GLY A 322 -23.63 4.44 -15.15
N GLY A 323 -24.60 4.43 -14.24
CA GLY A 323 -25.52 3.30 -14.03
C GLY A 323 -26.72 3.33 -14.98
N TYR A 324 -26.93 4.45 -15.67
CA TYR A 324 -28.09 4.73 -16.51
C TYR A 324 -27.67 5.29 -17.89
N VAL A 325 -28.51 5.12 -18.90
CA VAL A 325 -28.32 5.63 -20.27
C VAL A 325 -28.16 7.15 -20.27
N GLY A 326 -27.18 7.66 -21.01
CA GLY A 326 -26.83 9.09 -21.10
C GLY A 326 -25.88 9.60 -19.99
N GLN A 327 -25.89 8.99 -18.80
CA GLN A 327 -25.09 9.45 -17.67
C GLN A 327 -23.57 9.30 -17.88
N THR A 328 -23.14 8.31 -18.67
CA THR A 328 -21.71 8.06 -18.92
C THR A 328 -21.03 9.21 -19.67
N GLU A 329 -21.73 9.83 -20.63
CA GLU A 329 -21.18 10.96 -21.38
C GLU A 329 -21.01 12.18 -20.46
N GLU A 330 -22.03 12.51 -19.67
CA GLU A 330 -21.97 13.60 -18.69
C GLU A 330 -20.83 13.41 -17.67
N LYS A 331 -20.69 12.19 -17.11
CA LYS A 331 -19.61 11.87 -16.17
C LYS A 331 -18.23 11.99 -16.82
N THR A 332 -18.08 11.47 -18.03
CA THR A 332 -16.81 11.52 -18.77
C THR A 332 -16.43 12.97 -19.07
N MET A 333 -17.37 13.79 -19.55
CA MET A 333 -17.15 15.21 -19.79
C MET A 333 -16.85 15.99 -18.51
N ALA A 334 -17.53 15.70 -17.40
CA ALA A 334 -17.26 16.34 -16.12
C ALA A 334 -15.82 16.07 -15.63
N VAL A 335 -15.28 14.88 -15.90
CA VAL A 335 -13.90 14.53 -15.60
C VAL A 335 -12.92 15.24 -16.55
N ILE A 336 -13.23 15.31 -17.85
CA ILE A 336 -12.42 16.03 -18.85
C ILE A 336 -12.33 17.51 -18.49
N ASN A 337 -13.44 18.15 -18.15
CA ASN A 337 -13.47 19.57 -17.75
C ASN A 337 -12.64 19.83 -16.48
N LYS A 338 -12.60 18.87 -15.54
CA LYS A 338 -11.71 18.97 -14.37
C LYS A 338 -10.23 18.86 -14.73
N ALA A 339 -9.92 18.17 -15.83
CA ALA A 339 -8.55 17.96 -16.31
C ALA A 339 -8.11 19.03 -17.33
N GLU A 340 -8.96 20.01 -17.65
CA GLU A 340 -8.59 21.12 -18.55
C GLU A 340 -7.37 21.88 -18.01
N GLY A 341 -6.42 22.16 -18.90
CA GLY A 341 -5.13 22.75 -18.56
C GLY A 341 -4.14 21.79 -17.91
N GLY A 342 -4.49 20.51 -17.72
CA GLY A 342 -3.69 19.50 -17.03
C GLY A 342 -3.77 18.10 -17.65
N VAL A 343 -3.58 17.07 -16.83
CA VAL A 343 -3.54 15.66 -17.27
C VAL A 343 -4.72 14.86 -16.72
N LEU A 344 -5.39 14.13 -17.59
CA LEU A 344 -6.36 13.09 -17.23
C LEU A 344 -5.67 11.72 -17.18
N PHE A 345 -5.54 11.14 -15.99
CA PHE A 345 -4.96 9.82 -15.78
C PHE A 345 -6.06 8.78 -15.56
N ILE A 346 -6.15 7.79 -16.44
CA ILE A 346 -7.14 6.69 -16.36
C ILE A 346 -6.42 5.40 -16.01
N ASP A 347 -6.59 4.94 -14.76
CA ASP A 347 -6.04 3.67 -14.31
C ASP A 347 -6.93 2.49 -14.73
N GLU A 348 -6.28 1.35 -15.00
CA GLU A 348 -6.90 0.15 -15.56
C GLU A 348 -7.84 0.44 -16.74
N ALA A 349 -7.39 1.24 -17.70
CA ALA A 349 -8.21 1.74 -18.81
C ALA A 349 -8.85 0.63 -19.66
N TYR A 350 -8.17 -0.52 -19.79
CA TYR A 350 -8.69 -1.72 -20.45
C TYR A 350 -10.03 -2.19 -19.85
N SER A 351 -10.28 -1.87 -18.57
CA SER A 351 -11.55 -2.22 -17.92
C SER A 351 -12.76 -1.53 -18.54
N LEU A 352 -12.60 -0.44 -19.31
CA LEU A 352 -13.70 0.24 -20.01
C LEU A 352 -14.34 -0.65 -21.07
N LYS A 353 -13.58 -1.56 -21.69
CA LYS A 353 -14.06 -2.50 -22.71
C LYS A 353 -13.98 -3.94 -22.19
N ARG A 354 -15.11 -4.49 -21.73
CA ARG A 354 -15.21 -5.90 -21.27
C ARG A 354 -16.05 -6.70 -22.25
N GLU A 355 -15.46 -7.63 -22.99
CA GLU A 355 -16.23 -8.43 -23.95
C GLU A 355 -17.21 -9.38 -23.22
N GLY A 356 -18.49 -9.41 -23.64
CA GLY A 356 -19.46 -10.44 -23.24
C GLY A 356 -20.54 -10.07 -22.22
N GLN A 357 -20.69 -8.81 -21.79
CA GLN A 357 -21.87 -8.37 -21.02
C GLN A 357 -22.82 -7.54 -21.90
N SER A 358 -24.13 -7.82 -21.82
CA SER A 358 -25.22 -7.13 -22.53
C SER A 358 -25.35 -5.62 -22.19
N GLY A 359 -24.47 -5.09 -21.32
CA GLY A 359 -24.35 -3.67 -20.98
C GLY A 359 -23.06 -3.03 -21.48
N ASN A 360 -22.51 -3.52 -22.60
CA ASN A 360 -21.24 -3.05 -23.18
C ASN A 360 -21.29 -1.62 -23.76
N ASP A 361 -22.49 -1.10 -24.00
CA ASP A 361 -22.68 0.21 -24.62
C ASP A 361 -22.13 1.35 -23.77
N TYR A 362 -22.28 1.29 -22.44
CA TYR A 362 -21.85 2.38 -21.55
C TYR A 362 -20.33 2.58 -21.54
N GLY A 363 -19.56 1.49 -21.56
CA GLY A 363 -18.10 1.58 -21.56
C GLY A 363 -17.56 2.11 -22.90
N GLN A 364 -18.21 1.71 -24.00
CA GLN A 364 -17.89 2.22 -25.33
C GLN A 364 -18.25 3.70 -25.46
N THR A 365 -19.38 4.16 -24.91
CA THR A 365 -19.74 5.58 -24.85
C THR A 365 -18.64 6.41 -24.20
N ALA A 366 -18.07 5.97 -23.07
CA ALA A 366 -16.98 6.70 -22.41
C ALA A 366 -15.74 6.84 -23.32
N ILE A 367 -15.41 5.78 -24.07
CA ILE A 367 -14.28 5.79 -25.01
C ILE A 367 -14.57 6.76 -26.16
N ASP A 368 -15.77 6.73 -26.71
CA ASP A 368 -16.16 7.56 -27.84
C ASP A 368 -16.19 9.05 -27.42
N THR A 369 -16.69 9.37 -26.22
CA THR A 369 -16.61 10.71 -25.64
C THR A 369 -15.17 11.18 -25.44
N LEU A 370 -14.27 10.32 -24.94
CA LEU A 370 -12.84 10.64 -24.82
C LEU A 370 -12.19 10.93 -26.18
N VAL A 371 -12.45 10.09 -27.19
CA VAL A 371 -11.91 10.27 -28.55
C VAL A 371 -12.45 11.55 -29.19
N SER A 372 -13.73 11.86 -28.98
CA SER A 372 -14.37 13.11 -29.41
C SER A 372 -13.68 14.32 -28.79
N ALA A 373 -13.48 14.34 -27.46
CA ALA A 373 -12.81 15.43 -26.77
C ALA A 373 -11.35 15.63 -27.19
N MET A 374 -10.61 14.55 -27.48
CA MET A 374 -9.24 14.63 -28.02
C MET A 374 -9.17 15.17 -29.46
N THR A 375 -10.30 15.27 -30.16
CA THR A 375 -10.38 15.72 -31.57
C THR A 375 -11.07 17.07 -31.71
N SER A 376 -11.99 17.41 -30.81
CA SER A 376 -12.74 18.66 -30.83
C SER A 376 -11.83 19.88 -30.63
N SER A 377 -12.00 20.91 -31.45
CA SER A 377 -11.28 22.19 -31.37
C SER A 377 -11.34 22.85 -30.00
N ASP A 378 -12.40 22.57 -29.22
CA ASP A 378 -12.62 23.15 -27.91
C ASP A 378 -11.64 22.64 -26.85
N TYR A 379 -11.07 21.45 -27.04
CA TYR A 379 -10.20 20.79 -26.05
C TYR A 379 -8.85 20.31 -26.63
N THR A 380 -8.67 20.30 -27.95
CA THR A 380 -7.38 19.93 -28.58
C THR A 380 -6.24 20.78 -28.04
N GLY A 381 -5.19 20.12 -27.54
CA GLY A 381 -4.01 20.77 -26.97
C GLY A 381 -4.21 21.40 -25.58
N LYS A 382 -5.43 21.37 -25.01
CA LYS A 382 -5.70 21.93 -23.68
C LYS A 382 -5.52 20.95 -22.53
N PHE A 383 -5.49 19.65 -22.81
CA PHE A 383 -5.28 18.60 -21.81
C PHE A 383 -4.57 17.41 -22.43
N ALA A 384 -3.89 16.61 -21.60
CA ALA A 384 -3.30 15.34 -22.03
C ALA A 384 -4.02 14.15 -21.37
N VAL A 385 -4.07 13.02 -22.07
CA VAL A 385 -4.69 11.78 -21.55
C VAL A 385 -3.59 10.74 -21.37
N ILE A 386 -3.49 10.17 -20.17
CA ILE A 386 -2.57 9.09 -19.86
C ILE A 386 -3.38 7.85 -19.47
N LEU A 387 -3.28 6.80 -20.27
CA LEU A 387 -3.93 5.52 -20.01
C LEU A 387 -2.97 4.56 -19.32
N ALA A 388 -3.38 3.94 -18.23
CA ALA A 388 -2.58 2.96 -17.51
C ALA A 388 -3.23 1.57 -17.46
N GLY A 389 -2.40 0.52 -17.47
CA GLY A 389 -2.88 -0.86 -17.33
C GLY A 389 -1.81 -1.92 -17.52
N TYR A 390 -2.24 -3.17 -17.63
CA TYR A 390 -1.36 -4.30 -17.91
C TYR A 390 -1.00 -4.37 -19.40
N PRO A 391 0.22 -4.83 -19.76
CA PRO A 391 0.71 -4.75 -21.14
C PRO A 391 -0.20 -5.43 -22.18
N GLU A 392 -0.63 -6.66 -21.93
CA GLU A 392 -1.42 -7.44 -22.89
C GLU A 392 -2.86 -6.93 -23.00
N GLU A 393 -3.48 -6.61 -21.87
CA GLU A 393 -4.83 -6.06 -21.78
C GLU A 393 -4.91 -4.67 -22.45
N MET A 394 -3.89 -3.82 -22.25
CA MET A 394 -3.81 -2.52 -22.93
C MET A 394 -3.57 -2.67 -24.43
N ARG A 395 -2.77 -3.64 -24.87
CA ARG A 395 -2.59 -3.91 -26.30
C ARG A 395 -3.93 -4.26 -26.95
N GLN A 396 -4.68 -5.17 -26.35
CA GLN A 396 -6.02 -5.54 -26.84
C GLN A 396 -6.98 -4.35 -26.83
N PHE A 397 -6.99 -3.56 -25.75
CA PHE A 397 -7.84 -2.38 -25.60
C PHE A 397 -7.63 -1.34 -26.72
N ILE A 398 -6.37 -1.02 -27.05
CA ILE A 398 -6.05 -0.04 -28.09
C ILE A 398 -6.35 -0.59 -29.49
N TRP A 399 -6.05 -1.86 -29.75
CA TRP A 399 -6.34 -2.47 -31.05
C TRP A 399 -7.84 -2.58 -31.33
N ALA A 400 -8.67 -2.64 -30.28
CA ALA A 400 -10.11 -2.75 -30.40
C ALA A 400 -10.81 -1.41 -30.73
N ASN A 401 -10.13 -0.25 -30.74
CA ASN A 401 -10.72 1.03 -31.14
C ASN A 401 -9.76 1.83 -32.04
N PRO A 402 -10.05 1.97 -33.35
CA PRO A 402 -9.22 2.75 -34.28
C PRO A 402 -8.99 4.21 -33.87
N GLY A 403 -9.97 4.84 -33.21
CA GLY A 403 -9.88 6.22 -32.71
C GLY A 403 -8.82 6.37 -31.61
N LEU A 404 -8.78 5.43 -30.66
CA LEU A 404 -7.70 5.38 -29.65
C LEU A 404 -6.35 5.13 -30.32
N ARG A 405 -6.26 4.17 -31.24
CA ARG A 405 -5.00 3.84 -31.93
C ARG A 405 -4.39 5.05 -32.65
N SER A 406 -5.22 5.90 -33.26
CA SER A 406 -4.75 7.11 -33.95
C SER A 406 -4.25 8.20 -33.00
N ARG A 407 -4.80 8.32 -31.78
CA ARG A 407 -4.46 9.39 -30.82
C ARG A 407 -3.32 9.04 -29.87
N PHE A 408 -3.06 7.75 -29.67
CA PHE A 408 -1.97 7.23 -28.82
C PHE A 408 -0.88 6.54 -29.65
N PRO A 409 0.06 7.30 -30.25
CA PRO A 409 1.12 6.74 -31.09
C PRO A 409 2.05 5.81 -30.28
N GLU A 410 2.58 4.77 -30.92
CA GLU A 410 3.46 3.78 -30.28
C GLU A 410 4.73 4.43 -29.67
N SER A 411 5.19 5.56 -30.21
CA SER A 411 6.27 6.36 -29.64
C SER A 411 5.99 6.79 -28.19
N ASN A 412 4.72 7.01 -27.86
CA ASN A 412 4.24 7.45 -26.54
C ASN A 412 3.79 6.26 -25.67
N HIS A 413 4.12 5.01 -26.02
CA HIS A 413 3.87 3.86 -25.15
C HIS A 413 5.11 3.61 -24.28
N ILE A 414 4.95 3.67 -22.96
CA ILE A 414 6.04 3.44 -22.00
C ILE A 414 5.71 2.17 -21.22
N TYR A 415 6.64 1.21 -21.26
CA TYR A 415 6.59 0.01 -20.45
C TYR A 415 7.46 0.20 -19.20
N LEU A 416 6.87 -0.03 -18.02
CA LEU A 416 7.54 0.02 -16.74
C LEU A 416 7.78 -1.41 -16.27
N GLU A 417 9.05 -1.80 -16.24
CA GLU A 417 9.50 -3.11 -15.79
C GLU A 417 9.33 -3.28 -14.27
N ASP A 418 9.33 -4.53 -13.83
CA ASP A 418 9.41 -4.86 -12.41
C ASP A 418 10.76 -4.40 -11.83
N TYR A 419 10.72 -3.88 -10.61
CA TYR A 419 11.94 -3.52 -9.90
C TYR A 419 12.76 -4.75 -9.55
N SER A 420 14.07 -4.63 -9.67
CA SER A 420 15.04 -5.57 -9.13
C SER A 420 14.98 -5.59 -7.61
N ILE A 421 15.48 -6.67 -7.00
CA ILE A 421 15.53 -6.79 -5.53
C ILE A 421 16.29 -5.62 -4.88
N ASN A 422 17.36 -5.15 -5.51
CA ASN A 422 18.13 -4.02 -4.98
C ASN A 422 17.32 -2.72 -5.03
N GLU A 423 16.62 -2.45 -6.12
CA GLU A 423 15.72 -1.29 -6.24
C GLU A 423 14.56 -1.39 -5.25
N LEU A 424 13.99 -2.59 -5.01
CA LEU A 424 12.96 -2.81 -4.01
C LEU A 424 13.46 -2.54 -2.58
N LEU A 425 14.73 -2.87 -2.27
CA LEU A 425 15.35 -2.55 -0.99
C LEU A 425 15.54 -1.03 -0.84
N GLU A 426 15.98 -0.33 -1.89
CA GLU A 426 16.07 1.14 -1.90
C GLU A 426 14.69 1.80 -1.72
N ILE A 427 13.65 1.23 -2.34
CA ILE A 427 12.26 1.69 -2.16
C ILE A 427 11.82 1.46 -0.70
N ALA A 428 12.18 0.33 -0.10
CA ALA A 428 11.87 0.04 1.29
C ALA A 428 12.52 1.04 2.25
N GLU A 429 13.79 1.37 2.02
CA GLU A 429 14.51 2.42 2.75
C GLU A 429 13.79 3.77 2.60
N SER A 430 13.41 4.17 1.38
CA SER A 430 12.66 5.41 1.13
C SER A 430 11.31 5.44 1.85
N VAL A 431 10.55 4.34 1.82
CA VAL A 431 9.24 4.25 2.48
C VAL A 431 9.40 4.30 4.01
N ALA A 432 10.40 3.62 4.57
CA ALA A 432 10.68 3.70 6.00
C ALA A 432 11.00 5.16 6.38
N GLU A 433 11.89 5.81 5.63
CA GLU A 433 12.28 7.20 5.89
C GLU A 433 11.09 8.17 5.83
N GLU A 434 10.19 8.02 4.85
CA GLU A 434 8.96 8.81 4.73
C GLU A 434 8.05 8.67 5.97
N ASN A 435 8.13 7.54 6.67
CA ASN A 435 7.39 7.27 7.90
C ASN A 435 8.23 7.52 9.17
N ASP A 436 9.38 8.21 9.06
CA ASP A 436 10.33 8.46 10.14
C ASP A 436 10.96 7.21 10.77
N TYR A 437 10.96 6.10 10.04
CA TYR A 437 11.66 4.87 10.37
C TYR A 437 12.93 4.69 9.55
N PHE A 438 13.88 3.94 10.11
CA PHE A 438 15.10 3.57 9.44
C PHE A 438 15.39 2.08 9.65
N LEU A 439 15.95 1.43 8.63
CA LEU A 439 16.27 0.01 8.70
C LEU A 439 17.61 -0.23 9.42
N ALA A 440 17.64 -1.12 10.41
CA ALA A 440 18.88 -1.55 11.03
C ALA A 440 19.76 -2.34 10.03
N LYS A 441 21.07 -2.40 10.28
CA LYS A 441 22.03 -3.05 9.36
C LYS A 441 21.74 -4.53 9.10
N ASP A 442 21.20 -5.23 10.09
CA ASP A 442 20.84 -6.65 10.04
C ASP A 442 19.48 -6.92 9.37
N THR A 443 18.73 -5.87 9.05
CA THR A 443 17.36 -5.97 8.52
C THR A 443 17.32 -6.28 7.03
N LYS A 444 18.37 -5.90 6.29
CA LYS A 444 18.42 -6.01 4.82
C LYS A 444 18.23 -7.45 4.32
N GLU A 445 18.84 -8.43 4.97
CA GLU A 445 18.68 -9.84 4.59
C GLU A 445 17.26 -10.36 4.87
N ALA A 446 16.69 -10.02 6.02
CA ALA A 446 15.35 -10.46 6.39
C ALA A 446 14.27 -9.83 5.49
N LEU A 447 14.42 -8.53 5.19
CA LEU A 447 13.57 -7.82 4.24
C LEU A 447 13.69 -8.42 2.82
N LYS A 448 14.91 -8.71 2.36
CA LYS A 448 15.14 -9.40 1.08
C LYS A 448 14.41 -10.75 1.04
N SER A 449 14.59 -11.59 2.06
CA SER A 449 13.90 -12.88 2.13
C SER A 449 12.38 -12.73 2.18
N ARG A 450 11.85 -11.70 2.86
CA ARG A 450 10.41 -11.42 2.87
C ARG A 450 9.89 -11.03 1.49
N ILE A 451 10.60 -10.15 0.78
CA ILE A 451 10.25 -9.74 -0.59
C ILE A 451 10.28 -10.92 -1.55
N GLU A 452 11.30 -11.79 -1.47
CA GLU A 452 11.42 -12.99 -2.30
C GLU A 452 10.27 -13.99 -2.06
N LYS A 453 9.80 -14.11 -0.82
CA LYS A 453 8.62 -14.93 -0.48
C LYS A 453 7.34 -14.37 -1.08
N GLU A 454 7.15 -13.05 -1.07
CA GLU A 454 5.98 -12.38 -1.63
C GLU A 454 5.98 -12.32 -3.17
N ARG A 455 7.16 -12.40 -3.79
CA ARG A 455 7.32 -12.48 -5.25
C ARG A 455 7.03 -13.90 -5.75
N VAL A 456 5.75 -14.18 -5.92
CA VAL A 456 5.24 -15.51 -6.29
C VAL A 456 5.08 -15.69 -7.79
N ASP A 457 4.74 -14.64 -8.52
CA ASP A 457 4.42 -14.67 -9.95
C ASP A 457 4.81 -13.35 -10.64
N GLU A 458 4.50 -13.25 -11.93
CA GLU A 458 4.71 -12.05 -12.76
C GLU A 458 3.75 -10.89 -12.40
N SER A 459 2.76 -11.06 -11.52
CA SER A 459 1.83 -10.01 -11.08
C SER A 459 2.26 -9.32 -9.78
N PHE A 460 3.53 -9.49 -9.39
CA PHE A 460 4.08 -8.92 -8.16
C PHE A 460 3.82 -7.41 -8.03
N GLY A 461 3.31 -6.99 -6.87
CA GLY A 461 2.90 -5.61 -6.61
C GLY A 461 4.05 -4.59 -6.41
N ASN A 462 5.31 -4.96 -6.66
CA ASN A 462 6.46 -4.06 -6.68
C ASN A 462 6.54 -3.12 -5.45
N ALA A 463 6.65 -1.80 -5.67
CA ALA A 463 6.76 -0.80 -4.60
C ALA A 463 5.55 -0.81 -3.66
N ARG A 464 4.35 -1.19 -4.15
CA ARG A 464 3.15 -1.33 -3.30
C ARG A 464 3.32 -2.48 -2.31
N THR A 465 3.84 -3.63 -2.75
CA THR A 465 4.13 -4.75 -1.85
C THR A 465 5.17 -4.38 -0.82
N VAL A 466 6.28 -3.75 -1.25
CA VAL A 466 7.34 -3.29 -0.34
C VAL A 466 6.80 -2.29 0.68
N LYS A 467 5.98 -1.33 0.25
CA LYS A 467 5.34 -0.39 1.15
C LYS A 467 4.51 -1.10 2.22
N ASN A 468 3.71 -2.09 1.83
CA ASN A 468 2.92 -2.88 2.78
C ASN A 468 3.83 -3.63 3.76
N ILE A 469 4.90 -4.27 3.29
CA ILE A 469 5.87 -4.97 4.17
C ILE A 469 6.45 -4.02 5.23
N ILE A 470 6.79 -2.79 4.87
CA ILE A 470 7.33 -1.80 5.81
C ILE A 470 6.25 -1.35 6.81
N LEU A 471 5.03 -1.08 6.33
CA LEU A 471 3.91 -0.71 7.21
C LEU A 471 3.55 -1.84 8.18
N ASP A 472 3.58 -3.09 7.73
CA ASP A 472 3.36 -4.27 8.56
C ASP A 472 4.45 -4.39 9.64
N ALA A 473 5.72 -4.14 9.29
CA ALA A 473 6.82 -4.14 10.26
C ALA A 473 6.67 -3.04 11.31
N ILE A 474 6.26 -1.83 10.90
CA ILE A 474 5.95 -0.73 11.82
C ILE A 474 4.81 -1.11 12.77
N TYR A 475 3.76 -1.74 12.25
CA TYR A 475 2.63 -2.21 13.03
C TYR A 475 3.06 -3.27 14.06
N GLU A 476 3.82 -4.29 13.64
CA GLU A 476 4.31 -5.35 14.53
C GLU A 476 5.22 -4.78 15.63
N LYS A 477 6.11 -3.85 15.29
CA LYS A 477 6.94 -3.15 16.26
C LYS A 477 6.10 -2.40 17.31
N GLY A 478 5.12 -1.62 16.86
CA GLY A 478 4.22 -0.89 17.75
C GLY A 478 3.41 -1.81 18.66
N ALA A 479 2.92 -2.94 18.12
CA ALA A 479 2.16 -3.93 18.87
C ALA A 479 3.00 -4.66 19.94
N LYS A 480 4.30 -4.89 19.68
CA LYS A 480 5.25 -5.45 20.66
C LYS A 480 5.53 -4.46 21.79
N LEU A 481 5.92 -3.23 21.45
CA LEU A 481 6.25 -2.20 22.43
C LEU A 481 5.06 -1.83 23.33
N ALA A 482 3.83 -1.86 22.82
CA ALA A 482 2.64 -1.59 23.61
C ALA A 482 2.35 -2.63 24.70
N LYS A 483 2.93 -3.84 24.62
CA LYS A 483 2.79 -4.90 25.63
C LYS A 483 3.87 -4.84 26.71
N GLU A 484 4.89 -4.02 26.52
CA GLU A 484 5.98 -3.88 27.48
C GLU A 484 5.67 -2.74 28.46
N ASP A 485 5.89 -2.97 29.76
CA ASP A 485 5.68 -1.95 30.81
C ASP A 485 6.76 -0.85 30.81
N ASN A 486 7.83 -1.02 30.02
CA ASN A 486 8.94 -0.07 29.94
C ASN A 486 8.62 1.12 29.04
N LYS A 487 9.07 2.31 29.45
CA LYS A 487 8.92 3.51 28.62
C LYS A 487 9.80 3.39 27.36
N PRO A 488 9.22 3.41 26.15
CA PRO A 488 9.98 3.28 24.91
C PRO A 488 10.98 4.42 24.72
N SER A 489 12.15 4.08 24.17
CA SER A 489 13.21 5.01 23.82
C SER A 489 12.98 5.65 22.45
N ILE A 490 13.78 6.67 22.10
CA ILE A 490 13.70 7.31 20.77
C ILE A 490 14.03 6.32 19.64
N ALA A 491 14.95 5.38 19.88
CA ALA A 491 15.30 4.32 18.93
C ALA A 491 14.09 3.40 18.65
N ASP A 492 13.27 3.14 19.66
CA ASP A 492 12.06 2.31 19.53
C ASP A 492 10.99 2.97 18.64
N PHE A 493 11.05 4.28 18.47
CA PHE A 493 10.16 5.02 17.57
C PHE A 493 10.74 5.24 16.16
N THR A 494 12.00 4.87 15.93
CA THR A 494 12.72 5.28 14.70
C THR A 494 13.46 4.16 13.99
N ILE A 495 13.71 3.01 14.62
CA ILE A 495 14.52 1.93 14.02
C ILE A 495 13.69 0.66 13.86
N LEU A 496 13.61 0.10 12.65
CA LEU A 496 13.06 -1.22 12.39
C LEU A 496 14.19 -2.25 12.43
N HIS A 497 13.98 -3.32 13.20
CA HIS A 497 14.91 -4.44 13.34
C HIS A 497 14.43 -5.65 12.55
N LYS A 498 15.32 -6.63 12.37
CA LYS A 498 15.02 -7.89 11.70
C LYS A 498 13.72 -8.56 12.19
N ASP A 499 13.50 -8.57 13.50
CA ASP A 499 12.36 -9.27 14.11
C ASP A 499 11.01 -8.61 13.83
N ASP A 500 11.01 -7.36 13.35
CA ASP A 500 9.79 -6.63 12.96
C ASP A 500 9.26 -7.14 11.60
N PHE A 501 10.11 -7.75 10.78
CA PHE A 501 9.74 -8.29 9.45
C PHE A 501 9.31 -9.76 9.49
N ILE A 502 9.41 -10.40 10.64
CA ILE A 502 9.02 -11.79 10.87
C ILE A 502 7.56 -11.77 11.35
N SER A 503 6.60 -11.95 10.44
CA SER A 503 5.20 -12.14 10.84
C SER A 503 5.04 -13.48 11.54
N GLU A 504 4.95 -13.49 12.87
CA GLU A 504 4.57 -14.65 13.67
C GLU A 504 3.12 -15.12 13.38
N ASN A 505 2.31 -14.31 12.70
CA ASN A 505 0.92 -14.63 12.36
C ASN A 505 0.74 -15.79 11.36
N LEU A 506 1.82 -16.34 10.77
CA LEU A 506 1.74 -17.54 9.95
C LEU A 506 1.87 -18.85 10.75
N ASP A 507 2.43 -18.81 11.97
CA ASP A 507 2.81 -20.01 12.76
C ASP A 507 1.91 -20.29 13.98
N LYS A 508 0.83 -19.53 14.19
CA LYS A 508 -0.17 -19.84 15.24
C LYS A 508 -1.18 -20.92 14.85
N ASN A 509 -1.15 -21.40 13.61
CA ASN A 509 -2.00 -22.52 13.21
C ASN A 509 -1.30 -23.83 13.59
N LYS A 510 -2.06 -24.79 14.11
CA LYS A 510 -1.56 -26.17 14.30
C LYS A 510 -0.90 -26.65 13.00
N PRO A 511 0.24 -27.37 13.05
CA PRO A 511 0.87 -27.92 11.86
C PRO A 511 -0.14 -28.72 11.01
N ALA A 512 -0.05 -28.64 9.68
CA ALA A 512 -1.00 -29.28 8.77
C ALA A 512 -1.13 -30.78 9.02
N LEU A 513 -0.05 -31.44 9.44
CA LEU A 513 -0.05 -32.87 9.77
C LEU A 513 -0.83 -33.17 11.06
N GLU A 514 -0.80 -32.27 12.05
CA GLU A 514 -1.59 -32.41 13.27
C GLU A 514 -3.07 -32.18 12.99
N GLU A 515 -3.41 -31.13 12.24
CA GLU A 515 -4.80 -30.89 11.81
C GLU A 515 -5.34 -32.05 10.96
N LEU A 516 -4.50 -32.68 10.14
CA LEU A 516 -4.88 -33.88 9.39
C LEU A 516 -5.16 -35.06 10.32
N ASN A 517 -4.39 -35.24 11.39
CA ASN A 517 -4.60 -36.31 12.36
C ASN A 517 -5.89 -36.11 13.18
N ASP A 518 -6.25 -34.85 13.47
CA ASP A 518 -7.49 -34.46 14.15
C ASP A 518 -8.76 -34.76 13.32
N LEU A 519 -8.65 -34.93 11.99
CA LEU A 519 -9.80 -35.33 11.17
C LEU A 519 -10.26 -36.75 11.51
N ILE A 520 -11.57 -36.98 11.49
CA ILE A 520 -12.14 -38.31 11.73
C ILE A 520 -11.82 -39.22 10.53
N GLY A 521 -11.44 -40.48 10.80
CA GLY A 521 -11.17 -41.50 9.79
C GLY A 521 -9.93 -41.26 8.93
N LEU A 522 -10.03 -41.65 7.65
CA LEU A 522 -9.01 -41.49 6.60
C LEU A 522 -7.61 -42.05 6.92
N PRO A 523 -7.46 -43.27 7.47
CA PRO A 523 -6.17 -43.80 7.93
C PRO A 523 -5.14 -43.93 6.80
N THR A 524 -5.58 -44.33 5.60
CA THR A 524 -4.75 -44.46 4.41
C THR A 524 -4.19 -43.11 3.96
N ILE A 525 -5.03 -42.08 3.90
CA ILE A 525 -4.64 -40.71 3.53
C ILE A 525 -3.66 -40.14 4.54
N LYS A 526 -3.94 -40.28 5.84
CA LYS A 526 -3.04 -39.83 6.92
C LYS A 526 -1.64 -40.43 6.77
N GLN A 527 -1.56 -41.74 6.48
CA GLN A 527 -0.29 -42.43 6.30
C GLN A 527 0.45 -41.96 5.04
N GLU A 528 -0.23 -41.82 3.90
CA GLU A 528 0.38 -41.36 2.65
C GLU A 528 0.86 -39.91 2.73
N MET A 529 0.09 -39.02 3.35
CA MET A 529 0.50 -37.63 3.58
C MET A 529 1.72 -37.53 4.51
N LYS A 530 1.79 -38.38 5.54
CA LYS A 530 2.96 -38.47 6.43
C LYS A 530 4.22 -38.92 5.68
N LYS A 531 4.11 -39.93 4.81
CA LYS A 531 5.23 -40.38 3.95
C LYS A 531 5.69 -39.26 3.03
N LEU A 532 4.75 -38.57 2.38
CA LEU A 532 5.05 -37.48 1.48
C LEU A 532 5.72 -36.31 2.20
N HIS A 533 5.20 -35.90 3.36
CA HIS A 533 5.79 -34.86 4.18
C HIS A 533 7.25 -35.18 4.54
N ALA A 534 7.50 -36.39 5.05
CA ALA A 534 8.86 -36.83 5.38
C ALA A 534 9.80 -36.78 4.16
N PHE A 535 9.30 -37.22 3.00
CA PHE A 535 10.07 -37.19 1.76
C PHE A 535 10.41 -35.76 1.33
N ILE A 536 9.42 -34.87 1.22
CA ILE A 536 9.63 -33.47 0.80
C ILE A 536 10.59 -32.75 1.75
N THR A 537 10.38 -32.91 3.06
CA THR A 537 11.25 -32.32 4.10
C THR A 537 12.69 -32.77 3.92
N MET A 538 12.93 -34.06 3.67
CA MET A 538 14.29 -34.56 3.43
C MET A 538 14.89 -34.00 2.13
N GLN A 539 14.11 -33.83 1.06
CA GLN A 539 14.57 -33.23 -0.19
C GLN A 539 14.92 -31.75 -0.01
N ALA A 540 14.13 -30.99 0.75
CA ALA A 540 14.43 -29.61 1.09
C ALA A 540 15.76 -29.49 1.87
N VAL A 541 15.98 -30.36 2.85
CA VAL A 541 17.25 -30.44 3.60
C VAL A 541 18.43 -30.77 2.67
N ARG A 542 18.26 -31.70 1.73
CA ARG A 542 19.30 -32.03 0.73
C ARG A 542 19.62 -30.84 -0.19
N LYS A 543 18.58 -30.14 -0.68
CA LYS A 543 18.73 -28.93 -1.51
C LYS A 543 19.50 -27.85 -0.77
N ALA A 544 19.16 -27.59 0.49
CA ALA A 544 19.85 -26.61 1.34
C ALA A 544 21.33 -26.97 1.58
N ARG A 545 21.68 -28.26 1.57
CA ARG A 545 23.06 -28.76 1.69
C ARG A 545 23.77 -28.95 0.34
N GLN A 546 23.20 -28.46 -0.76
CA GLN A 546 23.73 -28.59 -2.12
C GLN A 546 23.97 -30.05 -2.56
N LEU A 547 23.22 -30.99 -1.99
CA LEU A 547 23.27 -32.40 -2.37
C LEU A 547 22.31 -32.66 -3.54
N PRO A 548 22.59 -33.68 -4.40
CA PRO A 548 21.68 -34.06 -5.46
C PRO A 548 20.29 -34.40 -4.91
N THR A 549 19.25 -33.76 -5.44
CA THR A 549 17.84 -34.00 -5.12
C THR A 549 17.15 -34.74 -6.24
N MET A 550 16.21 -35.61 -5.88
CA MET A 550 15.29 -36.24 -6.82
C MET A 550 14.09 -35.32 -7.06
N PRO A 551 13.54 -35.26 -8.30
CA PRO A 551 12.30 -34.56 -8.59
C PRO A 551 11.16 -35.11 -7.73
N VAL A 552 10.33 -34.21 -7.20
CA VAL A 552 9.16 -34.59 -6.40
C VAL A 552 7.91 -34.38 -7.25
N HIS A 553 7.17 -35.46 -7.52
CA HIS A 553 5.88 -35.38 -8.21
C HIS A 553 4.77 -35.11 -7.20
N LEU A 554 4.16 -33.93 -7.28
CA LEU A 554 3.15 -33.46 -6.32
C LEU A 554 1.75 -33.31 -6.91
N HIS A 555 1.60 -33.30 -8.23
CA HIS A 555 0.27 -33.31 -8.84
C HIS A 555 -0.43 -34.62 -8.50
N ALA A 556 -1.69 -34.52 -8.07
CA ALA A 556 -2.40 -35.64 -7.46
C ALA A 556 -3.83 -35.78 -7.96
N VAL A 557 -4.36 -37.00 -7.89
CA VAL A 557 -5.76 -37.32 -8.16
C VAL A 557 -6.42 -37.77 -6.86
N PHE A 558 -7.50 -37.11 -6.48
CA PHE A 558 -8.29 -37.41 -5.28
C PHE A 558 -9.60 -38.09 -5.72
N THR A 559 -9.72 -39.39 -5.48
CA THR A 559 -10.92 -40.18 -5.84
C THR A 559 -11.76 -40.51 -4.61
N GLY A 560 -13.08 -40.54 -4.76
CA GLY A 560 -14.01 -40.99 -3.73
C GLY A 560 -15.38 -40.34 -3.87
N ASN A 561 -16.36 -40.82 -3.11
CA ASN A 561 -17.74 -40.32 -3.19
C ASN A 561 -17.87 -38.88 -2.65
N ALA A 562 -19.01 -38.24 -2.91
CA ALA A 562 -19.30 -36.92 -2.37
C ALA A 562 -19.27 -36.94 -0.83
N GLY A 563 -18.73 -35.87 -0.22
CA GLY A 563 -18.71 -35.71 1.24
C GLY A 563 -17.65 -36.50 2.00
N THR A 564 -16.67 -37.14 1.34
CA THR A 564 -15.56 -37.88 1.98
C THR A 564 -14.38 -37.00 2.44
N GLY A 565 -14.49 -35.67 2.31
CA GLY A 565 -13.47 -34.72 2.80
C GLY A 565 -12.36 -34.36 1.80
N LYS A 566 -12.49 -34.67 0.51
CA LYS A 566 -11.50 -34.35 -0.55
C LYS A 566 -11.02 -32.89 -0.51
N THR A 567 -11.95 -31.94 -0.52
CA THR A 567 -11.62 -30.50 -0.52
C THR A 567 -10.98 -30.05 0.81
N THR A 568 -11.39 -30.65 1.93
CA THR A 568 -10.80 -30.38 3.26
C THR A 568 -9.34 -30.84 3.29
N VAL A 569 -9.07 -32.06 2.84
CA VAL A 569 -7.69 -32.59 2.76
C VAL A 569 -6.86 -31.83 1.73
N ALA A 570 -7.46 -31.34 0.63
CA ALA A 570 -6.73 -30.52 -0.35
C ALA A 570 -6.24 -29.18 0.25
N LYS A 571 -7.01 -28.57 1.16
CA LYS A 571 -6.57 -27.39 1.92
C LYS A 571 -5.37 -27.73 2.80
N LEU A 572 -5.44 -28.85 3.53
CA LEU A 572 -4.33 -29.32 4.38
C LEU A 572 -3.10 -29.70 3.55
N TYR A 573 -3.31 -30.26 2.37
CA TYR A 573 -2.25 -30.57 1.41
C TYR A 573 -1.51 -29.30 0.98
N ALA A 574 -2.25 -28.25 0.59
CA ALA A 574 -1.66 -26.95 0.23
C ALA A 574 -0.86 -26.33 1.39
N LYS A 575 -1.40 -26.41 2.61
CA LYS A 575 -0.74 -25.93 3.83
C LYS A 575 0.54 -26.71 4.13
N LEU A 576 0.51 -28.05 4.04
CA LEU A 576 1.65 -28.92 4.26
C LEU A 576 2.80 -28.63 3.27
N LEU A 577 2.46 -28.41 2.00
CA LEU A 577 3.45 -28.06 0.97
C LEU A 577 4.09 -26.68 1.21
N LYS A 578 3.36 -25.75 1.84
CA LYS A 578 3.93 -24.46 2.28
C LYS A 578 4.85 -24.61 3.49
N GLU A 579 4.42 -25.37 4.50
CA GLU A 579 5.21 -25.62 5.71
C GLU A 579 6.57 -26.26 5.38
N THR A 580 6.61 -27.14 4.39
CA THR A 580 7.86 -27.77 3.90
C THR A 580 8.71 -26.87 3.01
N GLY A 581 8.24 -25.67 2.68
CA GLY A 581 8.93 -24.71 1.82
C GLY A 581 8.89 -25.05 0.32
N TYR A 582 8.07 -26.03 -0.10
CA TYR A 582 7.89 -26.36 -1.51
C TYR A 582 7.03 -25.32 -2.21
N LEU A 583 5.93 -24.88 -1.58
CA LEU A 583 5.05 -23.82 -2.08
C LEU A 583 5.26 -22.51 -1.31
N LYS A 584 5.19 -21.37 -2.00
CA LYS A 584 5.40 -20.05 -1.38
C LYS A 584 4.23 -19.58 -0.50
N ARG A 585 2.97 -19.84 -0.90
CA ARG A 585 1.75 -19.31 -0.24
C ARG A 585 0.88 -20.38 0.42
N GLY A 586 0.78 -21.57 -0.18
CA GLY A 586 0.01 -22.69 0.36
C GLY A 586 -1.51 -22.49 0.37
N HIS A 587 -2.04 -21.56 -0.42
CA HIS A 587 -3.48 -21.36 -0.57
C HIS A 587 -4.09 -22.39 -1.53
N LEU A 588 -5.38 -22.65 -1.36
CA LEU A 588 -6.15 -23.53 -2.23
C LEU A 588 -7.06 -22.69 -3.13
N VAL A 589 -6.95 -22.87 -4.45
CA VAL A 589 -7.90 -22.33 -5.42
C VAL A 589 -8.78 -23.46 -5.92
N VAL A 590 -10.08 -23.37 -5.67
CA VAL A 590 -11.06 -24.34 -6.16
C VAL A 590 -11.58 -23.88 -7.53
N ALA A 591 -11.65 -24.81 -8.47
CA ALA A 591 -12.16 -24.58 -9.82
C ALA A 591 -13.06 -25.75 -10.25
N SER A 592 -14.04 -25.44 -11.08
CA SER A 592 -14.91 -26.39 -11.77
C SER A 592 -14.75 -26.26 -13.28
N ARG A 593 -15.45 -27.09 -14.07
CA ARG A 593 -15.54 -26.91 -15.53
C ARG A 593 -15.95 -25.48 -15.91
N ALA A 594 -16.91 -24.89 -15.20
CA ALA A 594 -17.42 -23.56 -15.49
C ALA A 594 -16.37 -22.47 -15.29
N ASP A 595 -15.34 -22.71 -14.48
CA ASP A 595 -14.26 -21.77 -14.23
C ASP A 595 -13.14 -21.86 -15.27
N LEU A 596 -12.96 -23.02 -15.91
CA LEU A 596 -11.86 -23.27 -16.82
C LEU A 596 -12.27 -23.15 -18.29
N VAL A 597 -13.48 -23.59 -18.63
CA VAL A 597 -13.97 -23.66 -20.01
C VAL A 597 -14.83 -22.43 -20.34
N ALA A 598 -14.63 -21.86 -21.54
CA ALA A 598 -15.43 -20.76 -22.07
C ALA A 598 -16.54 -21.27 -23.02
N GLY A 599 -17.55 -20.45 -23.29
CA GLY A 599 -18.65 -20.80 -24.21
C GLY A 599 -18.30 -20.65 -25.70
N TYR A 600 -17.15 -20.06 -26.03
CA TYR A 600 -16.73 -19.72 -27.40
C TYR A 600 -15.25 -20.08 -27.62
N SER A 601 -14.88 -20.40 -28.88
CA SER A 601 -13.55 -20.84 -29.27
C SER A 601 -12.46 -19.79 -29.04
N GLY A 602 -11.27 -20.22 -28.57
CA GLY A 602 -10.09 -19.38 -28.34
C GLY A 602 -10.04 -18.64 -26.99
N GLN A 603 -11.10 -18.71 -26.17
CA GLN A 603 -11.16 -18.07 -24.85
C GLN A 603 -10.83 -19.02 -23.69
N THR A 604 -10.92 -20.34 -23.91
CA THR A 604 -10.71 -21.35 -22.88
C THR A 604 -9.27 -21.36 -22.36
N ALA A 605 -8.28 -21.23 -23.25
CA ALA A 605 -6.89 -21.13 -22.83
C ALA A 605 -6.63 -19.91 -21.92
N LEU A 606 -7.20 -18.74 -22.23
CA LEU A 606 -7.05 -17.53 -21.41
C LEU A 606 -7.69 -17.69 -20.03
N LYS A 607 -8.89 -18.26 -19.98
CA LYS A 607 -9.63 -18.50 -18.74
C LYS A 607 -8.92 -19.51 -17.84
N THR A 608 -8.41 -20.59 -18.44
CA THR A 608 -7.58 -21.59 -17.75
C THR A 608 -6.30 -20.96 -17.20
N ARG A 609 -5.55 -20.20 -18.01
CA ARG A 609 -4.33 -19.49 -17.55
C ARG A 609 -4.61 -18.51 -16.42
N LYS A 610 -5.73 -17.80 -16.45
CA LYS A 610 -6.15 -16.91 -15.36
C LYS A 610 -6.32 -17.70 -14.07
N LYS A 611 -7.01 -18.84 -14.13
CA LYS A 611 -7.23 -19.69 -12.94
C LYS A 611 -5.95 -20.32 -12.42
N VAL A 612 -5.03 -20.69 -13.31
CA VAL A 612 -3.68 -21.14 -12.93
C VAL A 612 -2.89 -20.02 -12.26
N ARG A 613 -2.92 -18.80 -12.81
CA ARG A 613 -2.29 -17.62 -12.20
C ARG A 613 -2.79 -17.36 -10.78
N GLU A 614 -4.10 -17.46 -10.54
CA GLU A 614 -4.68 -17.37 -9.20
C GLU A 614 -4.10 -18.42 -8.23
N ALA A 615 -3.72 -19.60 -8.74
CA ALA A 615 -3.21 -20.73 -7.95
C ALA A 615 -1.67 -20.78 -7.81
N LEU A 616 -0.92 -19.87 -8.45
CA LEU A 616 0.54 -19.85 -8.35
C LEU A 616 1.01 -19.61 -6.91
N GLY A 617 1.98 -20.39 -6.47
CA GLY A 617 2.44 -20.51 -5.09
C GLY A 617 1.53 -21.35 -4.18
N GLY A 618 0.48 -21.96 -4.75
CA GLY A 618 -0.56 -22.72 -4.04
C GLY A 618 -0.95 -24.00 -4.78
N VAL A 619 -2.15 -24.49 -4.47
CA VAL A 619 -2.76 -25.68 -5.09
C VAL A 619 -3.99 -25.27 -5.89
N LEU A 620 -4.04 -25.65 -7.17
CA LEU A 620 -5.24 -25.60 -8.00
C LEU A 620 -6.01 -26.92 -7.84
N PHE A 621 -7.16 -26.88 -7.18
CA PHE A 621 -8.04 -28.02 -6.99
C PHE A 621 -9.19 -27.95 -7.99
N ILE A 622 -9.24 -28.92 -8.91
CA ILE A 622 -10.28 -29.03 -9.93
C ILE A 622 -11.28 -30.09 -9.47
N ASP A 623 -12.45 -29.65 -9.03
CA ASP A 623 -13.53 -30.55 -8.62
C ASP A 623 -14.29 -31.08 -9.84
N GLU A 624 -14.75 -32.32 -9.73
CA GLU A 624 -15.39 -33.08 -10.82
C GLU A 624 -14.63 -32.97 -12.16
N ALA A 625 -13.31 -33.18 -12.12
CA ALA A 625 -12.42 -32.93 -13.25
C ALA A 625 -12.79 -33.74 -14.52
N TYR A 626 -13.43 -34.91 -14.37
CA TYR A 626 -13.96 -35.71 -15.47
C TYR A 626 -14.99 -34.96 -16.34
N ALA A 627 -15.63 -33.91 -15.80
CA ALA A 627 -16.53 -33.05 -16.56
C ALA A 627 -15.80 -32.32 -17.70
N LEU A 628 -14.48 -32.13 -17.63
CA LEU A 628 -13.70 -31.51 -18.70
C LEU A 628 -13.69 -32.35 -19.99
N THR A 629 -13.88 -33.66 -19.90
CA THR A 629 -13.82 -34.59 -21.05
C THR A 629 -15.19 -34.99 -21.61
N SER A 630 -16.28 -34.29 -21.27
CA SER A 630 -17.64 -34.63 -21.73
C SER A 630 -17.77 -34.68 -23.27
N LEU A 631 -18.33 -35.77 -23.81
CA LEU A 631 -18.39 -36.12 -25.24
C LEU A 631 -19.18 -35.14 -26.13
N THR A 632 -20.06 -34.30 -25.57
CA THR A 632 -20.95 -33.43 -26.33
C THR A 632 -20.31 -32.11 -26.80
N GLN A 633 -19.16 -31.71 -26.23
CA GLN A 633 -18.41 -30.49 -26.55
C GLN A 633 -16.89 -30.70 -26.38
N ALA A 634 -16.35 -31.72 -27.04
CA ALA A 634 -15.00 -32.25 -26.79
C ALA A 634 -13.85 -31.24 -27.00
N ASP A 635 -14.00 -30.26 -27.89
CA ASP A 635 -12.88 -29.40 -28.31
C ASP A 635 -12.46 -28.38 -27.24
N PHE A 636 -13.42 -27.75 -26.55
CA PHE A 636 -13.09 -26.73 -25.54
C PHE A 636 -12.52 -27.34 -24.25
N GLY A 637 -13.04 -28.49 -23.83
CA GLY A 637 -12.55 -29.18 -22.65
C GLY A 637 -11.12 -29.71 -22.84
N LYS A 638 -10.82 -30.20 -24.05
CA LYS A 638 -9.46 -30.62 -24.43
C LYS A 638 -8.49 -29.43 -24.43
N GLU A 639 -8.90 -28.28 -24.98
CA GLU A 639 -8.09 -27.05 -24.95
C GLU A 639 -7.72 -26.62 -23.51
N ALA A 640 -8.67 -26.73 -22.56
CA ALA A 640 -8.41 -26.45 -21.15
C ALA A 640 -7.38 -27.41 -20.55
N ILE A 641 -7.48 -28.70 -20.85
CA ILE A 641 -6.53 -29.72 -20.39
C ILE A 641 -5.14 -29.48 -20.98
N ASP A 642 -5.04 -29.24 -22.29
CA ASP A 642 -3.76 -29.03 -22.96
C ASP A 642 -3.08 -27.76 -22.41
N THR A 643 -3.86 -26.69 -22.18
CA THR A 643 -3.37 -25.47 -21.53
C THR A 643 -2.92 -25.75 -20.09
N LEU A 644 -3.66 -26.53 -19.31
CA LEU A 644 -3.29 -26.89 -17.94
C LEU A 644 -1.98 -27.66 -17.90
N VAL A 645 -1.78 -28.63 -18.81
CA VAL A 645 -0.54 -29.41 -18.93
C VAL A 645 0.65 -28.52 -19.31
N ASP A 646 0.46 -27.57 -20.22
CA ASP A 646 1.49 -26.59 -20.59
C ASP A 646 1.90 -25.73 -19.38
N GLU A 647 0.94 -25.18 -18.66
CA GLU A 647 1.20 -24.34 -17.48
C GLU A 647 1.82 -25.13 -16.31
N MET A 648 1.43 -26.39 -16.10
CA MET A 648 2.09 -27.30 -15.14
C MET A 648 3.57 -27.53 -15.48
N THR A 649 3.93 -27.48 -16.77
CA THR A 649 5.33 -27.60 -17.21
C THR A 649 6.11 -26.34 -16.90
N LYS A 650 5.52 -25.18 -17.18
CA LYS A 650 6.16 -23.87 -16.95
C LYS A 650 6.34 -23.56 -15.47
N HIS A 651 5.40 -23.98 -14.62
CA HIS A 651 5.35 -23.59 -13.21
C HIS A 651 5.59 -24.76 -12.23
N GLY A 652 6.32 -25.81 -12.63
CA GLY A 652 6.45 -27.05 -11.86
C GLY A 652 6.99 -26.92 -10.43
N GLU A 653 7.76 -25.88 -10.11
CA GLU A 653 8.23 -25.62 -8.72
C GLU A 653 7.32 -24.68 -7.91
N ASN A 654 6.24 -24.16 -8.50
CA ASN A 654 5.41 -23.12 -7.91
C ASN A 654 3.90 -23.35 -8.14
N LEU A 655 3.49 -24.50 -8.67
CA LEU A 655 2.10 -24.86 -8.88
C LEU A 655 1.91 -26.34 -8.62
N VAL A 656 0.94 -26.67 -7.76
CA VAL A 656 0.46 -28.05 -7.63
C VAL A 656 -0.99 -28.10 -8.08
N VAL A 657 -1.33 -29.16 -8.80
CA VAL A 657 -2.68 -29.35 -9.36
C VAL A 657 -3.22 -30.64 -8.76
N VAL A 658 -4.45 -30.57 -8.26
CA VAL A 658 -5.19 -31.71 -7.72
C VAL A 658 -6.47 -31.87 -8.51
N LEU A 659 -6.65 -33.03 -9.16
CA LEU A 659 -7.90 -33.38 -9.83
C LEU A 659 -8.76 -34.21 -8.89
N ALA A 660 -10.02 -33.85 -8.69
CA ALA A 660 -10.94 -34.60 -7.86
C ALA A 660 -12.15 -35.11 -8.64
N GLY A 661 -12.66 -36.27 -8.25
CA GLY A 661 -13.85 -36.87 -8.85
C GLY A 661 -14.13 -38.29 -8.35
N TYR A 662 -15.08 -38.95 -9.01
CA TYR A 662 -15.40 -40.36 -8.78
C TYR A 662 -14.35 -41.27 -9.41
N GLU A 663 -14.17 -42.45 -8.82
CA GLU A 663 -13.04 -43.34 -9.13
C GLU A 663 -13.03 -43.83 -10.60
N ASN A 664 -14.18 -44.28 -11.10
CA ASN A 664 -14.30 -44.82 -12.46
C ASN A 664 -14.13 -43.72 -13.52
N GLU A 665 -14.71 -42.56 -13.28
CA GLU A 665 -14.71 -41.40 -14.17
C GLU A 665 -13.32 -40.78 -14.26
N MET A 666 -12.61 -40.69 -13.13
CA MET A 666 -11.22 -40.23 -13.11
C MET A 666 -10.27 -41.23 -13.80
N SER A 667 -10.52 -42.53 -13.65
CA SER A 667 -9.75 -43.56 -14.37
C SER A 667 -9.92 -43.41 -15.89
N ASN A 668 -11.14 -43.12 -16.35
CA ASN A 668 -11.41 -42.82 -17.77
C ASN A 668 -10.73 -41.53 -18.23
N LEU A 669 -10.72 -40.46 -17.44
CA LEU A 669 -10.04 -39.21 -17.80
C LEU A 669 -8.52 -39.42 -18.01
N LEU A 670 -7.90 -40.25 -17.17
CA LEU A 670 -6.46 -40.54 -17.25
C LEU A 670 -6.10 -41.38 -18.49
N THR A 671 -6.98 -42.26 -18.96
CA THR A 671 -6.72 -43.04 -20.19
C THR A 671 -6.88 -42.21 -21.46
N ILE A 672 -7.70 -41.15 -21.44
CA ILE A 672 -7.96 -40.29 -22.60
C ILE A 672 -6.79 -39.34 -22.90
N ASN A 673 -6.06 -38.86 -21.89
CA ASN A 673 -4.97 -37.89 -22.09
C ASN A 673 -3.65 -38.34 -21.42
N ALA A 674 -2.70 -38.77 -22.26
CA ALA A 674 -1.36 -39.19 -21.81
C ALA A 674 -0.57 -38.08 -21.09
N GLY A 675 -0.83 -36.81 -21.39
CA GLY A 675 -0.24 -35.65 -20.73
C GLY A 675 -0.67 -35.51 -19.27
N ILE A 676 -1.92 -35.84 -18.95
CA ILE A 676 -2.40 -35.92 -17.56
C ILE A 676 -1.82 -37.18 -16.89
N ALA A 677 -1.94 -38.36 -17.50
CA ALA A 677 -1.49 -39.62 -16.90
C ALA A 677 -0.01 -39.59 -16.44
N SER A 678 0.86 -38.98 -17.23
CA SER A 678 2.30 -38.90 -16.89
C SER A 678 2.63 -37.97 -15.72
N ARG A 679 1.84 -36.90 -15.53
CA ARG A 679 2.10 -35.85 -14.51
C ARG A 679 1.42 -36.13 -13.18
N PHE A 680 0.29 -36.83 -13.20
CA PHE A 680 -0.54 -37.12 -12.04
C PHE A 680 -0.29 -38.54 -11.49
N GLN A 681 0.93 -38.79 -11.01
CA GLN A 681 1.34 -40.12 -10.53
C GLN A 681 0.85 -40.46 -9.12
N LYS A 682 0.33 -39.48 -8.39
CA LYS A 682 -0.15 -39.64 -7.02
C LYS A 682 -1.66 -39.80 -6.99
N HIS A 683 -2.13 -40.94 -6.49
CA HIS A 683 -3.56 -41.23 -6.36
C HIS A 683 -3.90 -41.38 -4.88
N PHE A 684 -4.88 -40.61 -4.41
CA PHE A 684 -5.39 -40.64 -3.05
C PHE A 684 -6.85 -41.08 -3.09
N TYR A 685 -7.13 -42.26 -2.53
CA TYR A 685 -8.48 -42.80 -2.43
C TYR A 685 -9.11 -42.44 -1.08
N PHE A 686 -10.27 -41.79 -1.13
CA PHE A 686 -11.05 -41.36 0.02
C PHE A 686 -12.23 -42.33 0.24
N PRO A 687 -12.11 -43.26 1.20
CA PRO A 687 -13.19 -44.20 1.50
C PRO A 687 -14.40 -43.47 2.10
N ASP A 688 -15.57 -44.10 1.98
CA ASP A 688 -16.77 -43.68 2.70
C ASP A 688 -16.56 -43.82 4.21
N TYR A 689 -17.18 -42.92 4.98
CA TYR A 689 -17.12 -42.98 6.44
C TYR A 689 -17.93 -44.17 6.95
N THR A 690 -17.39 -44.83 7.98
CA THR A 690 -18.12 -45.86 8.73
C THR A 690 -19.26 -45.24 9.54
N SER A 691 -20.26 -46.04 9.93
CA SER A 691 -21.38 -45.57 10.76
C SER A 691 -20.92 -44.88 12.06
N LEU A 692 -19.87 -45.42 12.70
CA LEU A 692 -19.26 -44.83 13.90
C LEU A 692 -18.61 -43.49 13.59
N GLU A 693 -17.87 -43.38 12.48
CA GLU A 693 -17.24 -42.12 12.07
C GLU A 693 -18.28 -41.05 11.72
N LEU A 694 -19.39 -41.42 11.07
CA LEU A 694 -20.50 -40.50 10.80
C LEU A 694 -21.15 -40.00 12.09
N LEU A 695 -21.35 -40.87 13.08
CA LEU A 695 -21.85 -40.48 14.39
C LEU A 695 -20.89 -39.50 15.09
N THR A 696 -19.58 -39.76 15.07
CA THR A 696 -18.59 -38.84 15.62
C THR A 696 -18.57 -37.50 14.88
N ILE A 697 -18.80 -37.49 13.55
CA ILE A 697 -18.94 -36.24 12.79
C ILE A 697 -20.16 -35.45 13.29
N CYS A 698 -21.30 -36.12 13.51
CA CYS A 698 -22.50 -35.50 14.05
C CYS A 698 -22.25 -34.88 15.44
N GLU A 699 -21.63 -35.63 16.36
CA GLU A 699 -21.28 -35.16 17.71
C GLU A 699 -20.34 -33.96 17.67
N ASN A 700 -19.28 -34.03 16.85
CA ASN A 700 -18.32 -32.95 16.70
C ASN A 700 -18.94 -31.71 16.03
N HIS A 701 -19.95 -31.88 15.19
CA HIS A 701 -20.67 -30.76 14.59
C HIS A 701 -21.62 -30.10 15.59
N ALA A 702 -22.41 -30.89 16.34
CA ALA A 702 -23.33 -30.40 17.36
C ALA A 702 -22.59 -29.65 18.49
N SER A 703 -21.51 -30.23 19.00
CA SER A 703 -20.71 -29.65 20.09
C SER A 703 -20.06 -28.31 19.74
N LYS A 704 -19.73 -28.06 18.46
CA LYS A 704 -19.23 -26.75 18.00
C LYS A 704 -20.24 -25.63 18.22
N PHE A 705 -21.52 -25.94 18.23
CA PHE A 705 -22.61 -24.99 18.49
C PHE A 705 -23.14 -25.07 19.92
N GLY A 706 -22.50 -25.86 20.80
CA GLY A 706 -22.89 -26.02 22.20
C GLY A 706 -24.03 -27.02 22.44
N TYR A 707 -24.37 -27.85 21.45
CA TYR A 707 -25.39 -28.90 21.59
C TYR A 707 -24.77 -30.25 21.95
N GLU A 708 -25.50 -31.04 22.73
CA GLU A 708 -25.18 -32.41 23.08
C GLU A 708 -26.24 -33.36 22.50
N ILE A 709 -25.80 -34.49 21.95
CA ILE A 709 -26.71 -35.54 21.45
C ILE A 709 -26.99 -36.50 22.60
N ALA A 710 -28.26 -36.72 22.93
CA ALA A 710 -28.66 -37.64 23.98
C ALA A 710 -28.23 -39.08 23.66
N GLU A 711 -27.88 -39.87 24.69
CA GLU A 711 -27.34 -41.23 24.52
C GLU A 711 -28.31 -42.18 23.78
N ASP A 712 -29.62 -42.03 23.99
CA ASP A 712 -30.66 -42.80 23.28
C ASP A 712 -30.80 -42.40 21.80
N ALA A 713 -30.48 -41.13 21.48
CA ALA A 713 -30.39 -40.63 20.12
C ALA A 713 -29.14 -41.15 19.41
N LYS A 714 -28.00 -41.25 20.11
CA LYS A 714 -26.77 -41.85 19.56
C LYS A 714 -26.97 -43.31 19.19
N GLU A 715 -27.60 -44.10 20.05
CA GLU A 715 -27.91 -45.51 19.77
C GLU A 715 -28.83 -45.64 18.55
N TYR A 716 -29.85 -44.76 18.44
CA TYR A 716 -30.74 -44.71 17.29
C TYR A 716 -30.01 -44.35 15.98
N LEU A 717 -29.13 -43.34 16.00
CA LEU A 717 -28.34 -42.93 14.84
C LEU A 717 -27.36 -44.02 14.40
N SER A 718 -26.65 -44.65 15.35
CA SER A 718 -25.71 -45.74 15.06
C SER A 718 -26.40 -46.89 14.32
N LYS A 719 -27.55 -47.34 14.84
CA LYS A 719 -28.34 -48.40 14.21
C LYS A 719 -28.87 -47.98 12.83
N THR A 720 -29.35 -46.74 12.71
CA THR A 720 -29.89 -46.23 11.44
C THR A 720 -28.82 -46.11 10.36
N PHE A 721 -27.61 -45.67 10.71
CA PHE A 721 -26.49 -45.56 9.77
C PHE A 721 -25.99 -46.93 9.30
N GLU A 722 -25.94 -47.93 10.19
CA GLU A 722 -25.61 -49.31 9.82
C GLU A 722 -26.63 -49.94 8.87
N GLU A 723 -27.92 -49.75 9.14
CA GLU A 723 -29.00 -50.32 8.32
C GLU A 723 -29.12 -49.62 6.95
N ARG A 724 -29.03 -48.28 6.93
CA ARG A 724 -29.34 -47.49 5.73
C ARG A 724 -28.15 -47.12 4.86
N LYS A 725 -26.93 -47.06 5.43
CA LYS A 725 -25.70 -46.61 4.73
C LYS A 725 -25.92 -45.31 3.94
N PRO A 726 -26.13 -44.18 4.62
CA PRO A 726 -26.55 -42.93 3.98
C PRO A 726 -25.53 -42.46 2.93
N LYS A 727 -26.04 -42.05 1.76
CA LYS A 727 -25.23 -41.44 0.69
C LYS A 727 -24.83 -40.02 1.10
N GLY A 728 -23.70 -39.52 0.58
CA GLY A 728 -23.24 -38.15 0.84
C GLY A 728 -22.34 -37.97 2.06
N ASN A 729 -22.03 -39.04 2.82
CA ASN A 729 -20.95 -39.10 3.82
C ASN A 729 -21.02 -37.94 4.85
N GLY A 730 -19.90 -37.26 5.11
CA GLY A 730 -19.84 -36.17 6.09
C GLY A 730 -20.76 -35.00 5.75
N ARG A 731 -21.10 -34.79 4.46
CA ARG A 731 -22.09 -33.77 4.07
C ARG A 731 -23.49 -34.13 4.55
N PHE A 732 -23.86 -35.41 4.46
CA PHE A 732 -25.11 -35.91 5.01
C PHE A 732 -25.15 -35.74 6.54
N ALA A 733 -24.08 -36.12 7.25
CA ALA A 733 -24.00 -35.97 8.71
C ALA A 733 -24.16 -34.50 9.18
N ILE A 734 -23.53 -33.56 8.47
CA ILE A 734 -23.65 -32.13 8.75
C ILE A 734 -25.08 -31.63 8.50
N ASN A 735 -25.65 -31.93 7.33
CA ASN A 735 -27.01 -31.52 6.98
C ASN A 735 -28.03 -32.08 7.98
N LEU A 736 -27.89 -33.36 8.37
CA LEU A 736 -28.75 -34.01 9.35
C LEU A 736 -28.76 -33.23 10.67
N ILE A 737 -27.60 -32.81 11.16
CA ILE A 737 -27.52 -32.01 12.40
C ILE A 737 -28.17 -30.65 12.21
N GLU A 738 -27.88 -29.94 11.11
CA GLU A 738 -28.49 -28.62 10.85
C GLU A 738 -30.02 -28.68 10.80
N GLU A 739 -30.58 -29.71 10.16
CA GLU A 739 -32.03 -29.97 10.16
C GLU A 739 -32.54 -30.34 11.57
N THR A 740 -31.78 -31.13 12.32
CA THR A 740 -32.14 -31.54 13.69
C THR A 740 -32.20 -30.33 14.64
N LEU A 741 -31.29 -29.38 14.49
CA LEU A 741 -31.33 -28.13 15.26
C LEU A 741 -32.63 -27.34 14.99
N GLN A 742 -33.12 -27.34 13.74
CA GLN A 742 -34.39 -26.69 13.40
C GLN A 742 -35.59 -27.41 14.04
N GLN A 743 -35.59 -28.75 14.01
CA GLN A 743 -36.65 -29.54 14.65
C GLN A 743 -36.66 -29.38 16.17
N GLN A 744 -35.49 -29.36 16.79
CA GLN A 744 -35.35 -29.15 18.22
C GLN A 744 -35.84 -27.75 18.63
N ALA A 745 -35.58 -26.72 17.82
CA ALA A 745 -36.09 -25.37 18.06
C ALA A 745 -37.63 -25.33 18.03
N ILE A 746 -38.27 -26.05 17.10
CA ILE A 746 -39.73 -26.20 17.05
C ILE A 746 -40.23 -26.90 18.31
N ARG A 747 -39.62 -28.04 18.69
CA ARG A 747 -40.00 -28.79 19.89
C ARG A 747 -39.91 -27.93 21.15
N ILE A 748 -38.82 -27.18 21.34
CA ILE A 748 -38.65 -26.30 22.51
C ILE A 748 -39.71 -25.20 22.53
N PHE A 749 -39.98 -24.57 21.38
CA PHE A 749 -40.96 -23.51 21.27
C PHE A 749 -42.38 -24.00 21.60
N GLU A 750 -42.75 -25.20 21.14
CA GLU A 750 -44.08 -25.77 21.37
C GLU A 750 -44.25 -26.32 22.80
N ASN A 751 -43.20 -26.94 23.38
CA ASN A 751 -43.30 -27.64 24.66
C ASN A 751 -42.82 -26.81 25.87
N ASN A 752 -42.30 -25.59 25.69
CA ASN A 752 -41.67 -24.79 26.75
C ASN A 752 -40.61 -25.57 27.55
N ASP A 753 -39.81 -26.38 26.86
CA ASP A 753 -38.73 -27.15 27.47
C ASP A 753 -37.55 -26.24 27.84
N ASN A 754 -37.00 -26.42 29.04
CA ASN A 754 -35.86 -25.64 29.54
C ASN A 754 -34.51 -26.22 29.12
N ASN A 755 -34.45 -27.43 28.56
CA ASN A 755 -33.20 -28.07 28.16
C ASN A 755 -32.80 -27.70 26.72
N ILE A 756 -32.33 -26.46 26.55
CA ILE A 756 -32.13 -25.83 25.23
C ILE A 756 -30.97 -26.43 24.43
N ASN A 757 -30.07 -27.16 25.08
CA ASN A 757 -28.84 -27.67 24.45
C ASN A 757 -28.91 -29.15 24.07
N ASP A 758 -30.03 -29.84 24.36
CA ASP A 758 -30.15 -31.29 24.19
C ASP A 758 -30.88 -31.67 22.88
N LEU A 759 -30.26 -32.56 22.10
CA LEU A 759 -30.80 -33.16 20.88
C LEU A 759 -31.28 -34.58 21.18
N SER A 760 -32.59 -34.74 21.24
CA SER A 760 -33.25 -36.00 21.60
C SER A 760 -33.44 -36.91 20.40
N LYS A 761 -33.75 -38.17 20.68
CA LYS A 761 -34.12 -39.15 19.66
C LYS A 761 -35.33 -38.74 18.81
N GLU A 762 -36.30 -38.01 19.36
CA GLU A 762 -37.49 -37.59 18.63
C GLU A 762 -37.17 -36.59 17.51
N ASP A 763 -36.20 -35.69 17.76
CA ASP A 763 -35.78 -34.67 16.80
C ASP A 763 -35.19 -35.33 15.54
N PHE A 764 -34.33 -36.34 15.75
CA PHE A 764 -33.73 -37.12 14.64
C PHE A 764 -34.75 -38.03 13.96
N ARG A 765 -35.70 -38.59 14.72
CA ARG A 765 -36.69 -39.51 14.17
C ARG A 765 -37.61 -38.82 13.17
N ASN A 766 -38.03 -37.59 13.45
CA ASN A 766 -38.90 -36.82 12.56
C ASN A 766 -38.24 -36.54 11.19
N ILE A 767 -36.93 -36.27 11.18
CA ILE A 767 -36.17 -36.01 9.94
C ILE A 767 -35.94 -37.30 9.16
N LEU A 768 -35.42 -38.32 9.83
CA LEU A 768 -35.08 -39.61 9.21
C LEU A 768 -36.32 -40.44 8.85
N GLN A 769 -37.52 -40.04 9.30
CA GLN A 769 -38.79 -40.58 8.83
C GLN A 769 -39.36 -39.83 7.63
N ASN A 770 -39.15 -38.52 7.52
CA ASN A 770 -39.60 -37.73 6.37
C ASN A 770 -38.71 -37.92 5.13
N SER A 771 -37.41 -38.18 5.31
CA SER A 771 -36.51 -38.56 4.21
C SER A 771 -36.84 -39.91 3.55
N ILE A 772 -37.83 -40.65 4.08
CA ILE A 772 -38.32 -41.95 3.55
C ILE A 772 -39.17 -41.75 2.28
N GLU A 773 -39.72 -40.55 2.05
CA GLU A 773 -40.51 -40.27 0.83
C GLU A 773 -39.64 -39.83 -0.35
N GLU A 774 -38.57 -39.07 -0.13
CA GLU A 774 -37.71 -38.55 -1.21
C GLU A 774 -36.77 -39.61 -1.83
N ASP A 775 -36.21 -40.54 -1.03
CA ASP A 775 -35.34 -41.61 -1.55
C ASP A 775 -36.08 -42.64 -2.44
N LYS A 776 -37.42 -42.60 -2.49
CA LYS A 776 -38.23 -43.42 -3.40
C LYS A 776 -38.42 -42.78 -4.78
N ASP A 777 -38.32 -41.46 -4.88
CA ASP A 777 -38.58 -40.72 -6.11
C ASP A 777 -37.33 -40.55 -7.00
N ASP A 778 -36.12 -40.74 -6.44
CA ASP A 778 -34.85 -40.71 -7.19
C ASP A 778 -34.53 -42.00 -7.99
N ASN A 779 -35.50 -42.91 -8.13
CA ASN A 779 -35.40 -44.16 -8.91
C ASN A 779 -36.12 -44.10 -10.28
N PHE A 780 -36.28 -42.91 -10.87
CA PHE A 780 -36.82 -42.72 -12.22
C PHE A 780 -35.88 -41.99 -13.18
#